data_AF-A0A523XG04-F1
#
_entry.id   AF-A0A523XG04-F1
#
_cell.length_a   1.000
_cell.length_b   1.000
_cell.length_c   1.000
_cell.angle_alpha   90.00
_cell.angle_beta   90.00
_cell.angle_gamma   90.00
#
_symmetry.space_group_name_H-M   'P 1'
#
loop_
_entity.id
_entity.type
_entity.pdbx_description
1 polymer ?
#
loop_
_entity_poly.entity_id
_entity_poly.type
_entity_poly.pdbx_seq_one_letter_code
_entity_poly.pdbx_strand_id
1 'polypeptide(L)'
;MLCEIIMSKTKMLKRRNRREKMNYIDINKGISKIKAALNKGWVIANHILVSFHVAFISSVLSVPGFVQNRGEVLKFMFTSHETIISLIFWYITFHTGVAIHEMGHYLMAIRLSALNTALLTDAQKKMKQPMLKRVSWYVVIFVKIPFGRLKGVTKTGLEYHPDAPYNLAVSAAGPAASQKLAFVALPIAVVLLTLGLIVDVRLSVYVGRLFLGLGLVGLLDFLLADLGKYREFKEREAAAAKAAQKTEVLIKDVTKKWKDRVKQVKEMMVQTRMQRVVLKGRREVLVPWEFRNCGMGGRHTEKEFPESNISLQESMFVPLSVKDYEEAQEMTVTLQTRLKEIIENSEGCTVKGIGTEGGIAGYIQKESGDILPVQRLWRMQKQAIMDCGYIPGKDVVMALDPAASELENAYRETTGVKNVIGTYEAWRDENQPVLSRDELFEIYRKAIEDDDLPIVSIEDGFAEDDDAGWKLIMEKLGDKIHIIGDDNITTKDSSIEEKADRGLINTALIKLNQIGSVTEGVLAILTAIGKKLETVVSHRSKSPIEDFEAQVALASNSLGLKAGGGSNSERLCKYEAVVRVMREIQRKLAIGEEVKVDPDKEALVKTLTDNLSITEIVTREVSTNTGIPTVGVEVKVGIEGSKRCSKLFTFGGATPLGTSAGTDEAIHLIDSIIPANSPVAKRHPDLFVLQKIDKTYRFKKHVNDETVASKKDDELSELWRRVKRFKGKGCLNAVDNVDKLISKALLGKRISELGEVVELDRMLLELEKNLALERGTLSPDASKDEQIRVMQRKGNLGMNAVLSVSLALARLKGTMEGKALWEVIREQMVTTMSKTIAVNGGIKLVDSLKESLISYRKRMAQFEKSVKEGERGEDVKLTTEEEAAITDELNQTVERIRAAGRKEGQELWEVIKKELTFGELSVGLQIVNENKDKDVKLYQLLREQLPIYGIDKDKGERRKVKGKRIFTV
;
A
#
# COMPACT_ATOMS: atom_id res chain seq x y z
N MET A 1 45.89 -4.19 37.41
CA MET A 1 45.23 -3.35 38.44
C MET A 1 43.93 -2.66 38.00
N LEU A 2 43.91 -1.55 37.23
CA LEU A 2 42.63 -0.86 36.92
C LEU A 2 41.66 -1.72 36.09
N CYS A 3 42.18 -2.45 35.07
CA CYS A 3 41.39 -3.42 34.31
C CYS A 3 40.91 -4.62 35.14
N GLU A 4 41.67 -5.06 36.15
CA GLU A 4 41.25 -6.15 37.05
C GLU A 4 40.18 -5.70 38.05
N ILE A 5 40.24 -4.46 38.52
CA ILE A 5 39.22 -3.86 39.39
C ILE A 5 37.91 -3.65 38.62
N ILE A 6 37.99 -3.28 37.33
CA ILE A 6 36.81 -3.12 36.47
C ILE A 6 36.21 -4.51 36.14
N MET A 7 37.03 -5.49 35.76
CA MET A 7 36.60 -6.86 35.45
C MET A 7 36.02 -7.60 36.66
N SER A 8 36.53 -7.37 37.88
CA SER A 8 35.99 -7.99 39.11
C SER A 8 34.61 -7.41 39.47
N LYS A 9 34.40 -6.10 39.29
CA LYS A 9 33.08 -5.47 39.46
C LYS A 9 32.05 -5.98 38.44
N THR A 10 32.43 -6.26 37.19
CA THR A 10 31.51 -6.81 36.17
C THR A 10 31.10 -8.25 36.48
N LYS A 11 32.01 -9.08 37.00
CA LYS A 11 31.69 -10.45 37.47
C LYS A 11 30.79 -10.44 38.71
N MET A 12 30.95 -9.44 39.59
CA MET A 12 30.13 -9.28 40.79
C MET A 12 28.70 -8.83 40.47
N LEU A 13 28.53 -7.94 39.47
CA LEU A 13 27.21 -7.53 38.94
C LEU A 13 26.47 -8.68 38.23
N LYS A 14 27.18 -9.53 37.48
CA LYS A 14 26.59 -10.74 36.86
C LYS A 14 26.13 -11.78 37.89
N ARG A 15 26.79 -11.90 39.05
CA ARG A 15 26.38 -12.81 40.14
C ARG A 15 25.17 -12.29 40.93
N ARG A 16 25.01 -10.97 41.05
CA ARG A 16 23.87 -10.35 41.76
C ARG A 16 22.56 -10.39 40.95
N ASN A 17 22.64 -10.35 39.62
CA ASN A 17 21.49 -10.44 38.70
C ASN A 17 20.81 -11.82 38.61
N ARG A 18 21.31 -12.85 39.29
CA ARG A 18 20.67 -14.18 39.32
C ARG A 18 19.63 -14.34 40.45
N ARG A 19 19.48 -13.39 41.38
CA ARG A 19 18.68 -13.59 42.60
C ARG A 19 17.40 -12.77 42.75
N GLU A 20 17.06 -11.82 41.88
CA GLU A 20 15.81 -11.07 42.01
C GLU A 20 15.09 -10.94 40.66
N LYS A 21 14.14 -11.85 40.44
CA LYS A 21 13.09 -11.74 39.43
C LYS A 21 11.83 -11.21 40.13
N MET A 22 11.58 -9.90 40.09
CA MET A 22 10.23 -9.32 40.06
C MET A 22 10.30 -7.79 39.91
N ASN A 23 9.38 -7.25 39.11
CA ASN A 23 9.12 -5.84 38.79
C ASN A 23 10.11 -5.15 37.81
N TYR A 24 9.85 -5.34 36.51
CA TYR A 24 10.74 -4.95 35.41
C TYR A 24 10.05 -4.04 34.38
N ILE A 25 9.30 -3.00 34.77
CA ILE A 25 8.68 -2.10 33.76
C ILE A 25 8.93 -0.59 34.01
N ASP A 26 9.02 -0.09 35.24
CA ASP A 26 9.15 1.38 35.43
C ASP A 26 10.58 1.91 35.63
N ILE A 27 11.50 1.09 36.12
CA ILE A 27 12.88 1.54 36.39
C ILE A 27 13.68 1.73 35.09
N ASN A 28 13.36 0.99 34.02
CA ASN A 28 14.06 1.09 32.73
C ASN A 28 13.73 2.36 31.93
N LYS A 29 12.57 2.99 32.14
CA LYS A 29 12.23 4.26 31.47
C LYS A 29 12.95 5.45 32.10
N GLY A 30 13.08 5.49 33.43
CA GLY A 30 13.89 6.48 34.14
C GLY A 30 15.38 6.31 33.89
N ILE A 31 15.89 5.07 33.93
CA ILE A 31 17.30 4.76 33.67
C ILE A 31 17.67 4.92 32.19
N SER A 32 16.78 4.66 31.23
CA SER A 32 17.07 4.89 29.80
C SER A 32 17.10 6.37 29.44
N LYS A 33 16.24 7.22 30.04
CA LYS A 33 16.33 8.68 29.88
C LYS A 33 17.61 9.25 30.49
N ILE A 34 17.99 8.78 31.68
CA ILE A 34 19.25 9.20 32.33
C ILE A 34 20.47 8.64 31.58
N LYS A 35 20.44 7.39 31.08
CA LYS A 35 21.51 6.83 30.22
C LYS A 35 21.62 7.54 28.87
N ALA A 36 20.51 7.88 28.22
CA ALA A 36 20.53 8.57 26.93
C ALA A 36 21.09 9.99 27.04
N ALA A 37 20.77 10.70 28.14
CA ALA A 37 21.32 12.03 28.43
C ALA A 37 22.79 11.98 28.92
N LEU A 38 23.23 10.87 29.53
CA LEU A 38 24.62 10.68 29.97
C LEU A 38 25.55 10.11 28.89
N ASN A 39 25.04 9.54 27.79
CA ASN A 39 25.84 8.70 26.89
C ASN A 39 26.67 9.44 25.82
N LYS A 40 26.41 10.72 25.49
CA LYS A 40 27.08 11.38 24.34
C LYS A 40 28.23 12.31 24.73
N GLY A 41 28.05 13.19 25.71
CA GLY A 41 29.15 14.04 26.25
C GLY A 41 30.32 13.26 26.88
N TRP A 42 30.11 12.01 27.30
CA TRP A 42 31.13 11.16 27.89
C TRP A 42 32.16 10.61 26.88
N VAL A 43 31.82 10.44 25.60
CA VAL A 43 32.75 9.89 24.61
C VAL A 43 33.94 10.84 24.41
N ILE A 44 33.68 12.13 24.30
CA ILE A 44 34.71 13.15 24.11
C ILE A 44 35.44 13.47 25.42
N ALA A 45 34.73 13.47 26.56
CA ALA A 45 35.38 13.51 27.87
C ALA A 45 36.34 12.32 28.06
N ASN A 46 35.97 11.12 27.59
CA ASN A 46 36.82 9.94 27.58
C ASN A 46 37.99 10.10 26.60
N HIS A 47 37.81 10.68 25.41
CA HIS A 47 38.94 10.99 24.50
C HIS A 47 39.96 11.87 25.20
N ILE A 48 39.50 12.96 25.82
CA ILE A 48 40.38 13.90 26.54
C ILE A 48 41.09 13.17 27.69
N LEU A 49 40.37 12.39 28.50
CA LEU A 49 40.92 11.69 29.66
C LEU A 49 41.89 10.58 29.26
N VAL A 50 41.55 9.75 28.30
CA VAL A 50 42.39 8.64 27.80
C VAL A 50 43.64 9.20 27.15
N SER A 51 43.50 10.20 26.28
CA SER A 51 44.65 10.88 25.65
C SER A 51 45.60 11.43 26.70
N PHE A 52 45.07 12.02 27.78
CA PHE A 52 45.88 12.53 28.88
C PHE A 52 46.67 11.40 29.55
N HIS A 53 45.98 10.32 29.96
CA HIS A 53 46.63 9.18 30.60
C HIS A 53 47.68 8.53 29.70
N VAL A 54 47.38 8.32 28.42
CA VAL A 54 48.33 7.68 27.50
C VAL A 54 49.54 8.58 27.25
N ALA A 55 49.34 9.88 27.01
CA ALA A 55 50.45 10.80 26.75
C ALA A 55 51.42 10.86 27.94
N PHE A 56 50.88 11.03 29.15
CA PHE A 56 51.69 11.14 30.36
C PHE A 56 52.24 9.79 30.84
N ILE A 57 51.46 8.71 30.89
CA ILE A 57 51.97 7.40 31.34
C ILE A 57 53.03 6.85 30.37
N SER A 58 52.83 7.03 29.06
CA SER A 58 53.82 6.57 28.08
C SER A 58 55.14 7.34 28.12
N SER A 59 55.19 8.52 28.76
CA SER A 59 56.43 9.26 28.98
C SER A 59 57.45 8.52 29.83
N VAL A 60 57.02 7.53 30.62
CA VAL A 60 57.91 6.62 31.36
C VAL A 60 58.85 5.86 30.41
N LEU A 61 58.43 5.60 29.18
CA LEU A 61 59.25 4.95 28.14
C LEU A 61 60.40 5.84 27.64
N SER A 62 60.42 7.12 28.02
CA SER A 62 61.43 8.11 27.65
C SER A 62 62.29 8.52 28.86
N VAL A 63 62.16 7.84 30.00
CA VAL A 63 62.92 8.13 31.23
C VAL A 63 64.41 7.85 31.00
N PRO A 64 65.30 8.81 31.31
CA PRO A 64 66.74 8.59 31.23
C PRO A 64 67.22 7.52 32.23
N GLY A 65 68.21 6.72 31.87
CA GLY A 65 68.72 5.61 32.68
C GLY A 65 69.36 5.98 34.04
N PHE A 66 69.46 7.27 34.39
CA PHE A 66 70.06 7.75 35.63
C PHE A 66 69.03 8.09 36.74
N VAL A 67 67.73 7.86 36.51
CA VAL A 67 66.66 8.14 37.49
C VAL A 67 66.57 7.01 38.52
N GLN A 68 66.71 7.32 39.82
CA GLN A 68 66.88 6.31 40.88
C GLN A 68 65.67 6.14 41.81
N ASN A 69 64.73 7.09 41.84
CA ASN A 69 63.57 7.02 42.73
C ASN A 69 62.25 7.51 42.08
N ARG A 70 61.12 7.17 42.71
CA ARG A 70 59.77 7.50 42.21
C ARG A 70 59.52 9.02 42.09
N GLY A 71 60.12 9.82 42.97
CA GLY A 71 59.99 11.27 42.96
C GLY A 71 60.63 11.90 41.72
N GLU A 72 61.80 11.41 41.32
CA GLU A 72 62.50 11.83 40.11
C GLU A 72 61.75 11.46 38.83
N VAL A 73 61.12 10.27 38.77
CA VAL A 73 60.26 9.89 37.65
C VAL A 73 59.08 10.87 37.52
N LEU A 74 58.40 11.18 38.62
CA LEU A 74 57.29 12.15 38.61
C LEU A 74 57.77 13.56 38.22
N LYS A 75 58.95 13.98 38.70
CA LYS A 75 59.57 15.25 38.32
C LYS A 75 59.87 15.29 36.82
N PHE A 76 60.39 14.20 36.26
CA PHE A 76 60.59 14.07 34.82
C PHE A 76 59.27 14.16 34.04
N MET A 77 58.24 13.43 34.46
CA MET A 77 56.95 13.38 33.77
C MET A 77 56.19 14.73 33.77
N PHE A 78 56.25 15.47 34.88
CA PHE A 78 55.38 16.65 35.10
C PHE A 78 56.12 17.99 35.15
N THR A 79 57.44 18.02 35.30
CA THR A 79 58.20 19.29 35.43
C THR A 79 59.40 19.40 34.49
N SER A 80 59.52 18.54 33.48
CA SER A 80 60.59 18.60 32.48
C SER A 80 60.07 19.01 31.09
N HIS A 81 60.95 19.03 30.09
CA HIS A 81 60.57 19.18 28.68
C HIS A 81 59.54 18.12 28.23
N GLU A 82 59.50 16.98 28.93
CA GLU A 82 58.57 15.89 28.66
C GLU A 82 57.11 16.26 28.92
N THR A 83 56.86 17.18 29.85
CA THR A 83 55.52 17.73 30.09
C THR A 83 54.99 18.40 28.83
N ILE A 84 55.83 19.18 28.13
CA ILE A 84 55.44 19.89 26.92
C ILE A 84 55.13 18.88 25.80
N ILE A 85 55.99 17.86 25.63
CA ILE A 85 55.77 16.80 24.64
C ILE A 85 54.48 16.03 24.93
N SER A 86 54.24 15.67 26.20
CA SER A 86 53.03 14.97 26.63
C SER A 86 51.77 15.82 26.46
N LEU A 87 51.84 17.14 26.69
CA LEU A 87 50.73 18.06 26.40
C LEU A 87 50.44 18.15 24.90
N ILE A 88 51.47 18.20 24.05
CA ILE A 88 51.33 18.19 22.59
C ILE A 88 50.69 16.87 22.14
N PHE A 89 51.16 15.73 22.64
CA PHE A 89 50.60 14.42 22.31
C PHE A 89 49.16 14.27 22.80
N TRP A 90 48.87 14.71 24.02
CA TRP A 90 47.51 14.76 24.54
C TRP A 90 46.61 15.54 23.58
N TYR A 91 47.01 16.77 23.23
CA TYR A 91 46.26 17.64 22.32
C TYR A 91 46.01 16.99 20.96
N ILE A 92 47.06 16.48 20.30
CA ILE A 92 46.97 15.86 18.98
C ILE A 92 46.06 14.64 19.03
N THR A 93 46.23 13.77 20.03
CA THR A 93 45.53 12.49 20.07
C THR A 93 44.03 12.65 20.30
N PHE A 94 43.60 13.53 21.21
CA PHE A 94 42.16 13.71 21.43
C PHE A 94 41.50 14.46 20.26
N HIS A 95 42.16 15.48 19.70
CA HIS A 95 41.64 16.20 18.53
C HIS A 95 41.50 15.28 17.32
N THR A 96 42.49 14.40 17.12
CA THR A 96 42.44 13.42 16.04
C THR A 96 41.31 12.40 16.23
N GLY A 97 41.10 11.93 17.46
CA GLY A 97 39.98 11.04 17.80
C GLY A 97 38.62 11.67 17.48
N VAL A 98 38.38 12.90 17.96
CA VAL A 98 37.16 13.67 17.66
C VAL A 98 37.01 13.90 16.15
N ALA A 99 38.10 14.33 15.48
CA ALA A 99 38.08 14.62 14.06
C ALA A 99 37.70 13.39 13.22
N ILE A 100 38.31 12.23 13.49
CA ILE A 100 38.08 11.01 12.72
C ILE A 100 36.69 10.44 12.95
N HIS A 101 36.21 10.42 14.20
CA HIS A 101 34.88 9.93 14.53
C HIS A 101 33.79 10.73 13.80
N GLU A 102 33.79 12.05 13.98
CA GLU A 102 32.78 12.94 13.38
C GLU A 102 32.93 13.05 11.87
N MET A 103 34.16 12.96 11.34
CA MET A 103 34.38 12.86 9.90
C MET A 103 33.77 11.58 9.34
N GLY A 104 33.78 10.47 10.09
CA GLY A 104 33.09 9.24 9.73
C GLY A 104 31.59 9.44 9.53
N HIS A 105 30.92 10.07 10.52
CA HIS A 105 29.50 10.41 10.42
C HIS A 105 29.22 11.38 9.26
N TYR A 106 30.00 12.46 9.15
CA TYR A 106 29.79 13.50 8.14
C TYR A 106 29.98 12.99 6.71
N LEU A 107 31.04 12.21 6.44
CA LEU A 107 31.27 11.64 5.12
C LEU A 107 30.23 10.60 4.74
N MET A 108 29.77 9.80 5.71
CA MET A 108 28.67 8.87 5.46
C MET A 108 27.38 9.61 5.14
N ALA A 109 27.05 10.66 5.89
CA ALA A 109 25.87 11.49 5.61
C ALA A 109 25.91 12.11 4.20
N ILE A 110 27.08 12.51 3.69
CA ILE A 110 27.22 13.03 2.32
C ILE A 110 27.01 11.92 1.28
N ARG A 111 27.59 10.73 1.50
CA ARG A 111 27.43 9.58 0.59
C ARG A 111 25.98 9.15 0.48
N LEU A 112 25.27 9.17 1.59
CA LEU A 112 23.85 8.80 1.68
C LEU A 112 22.92 9.97 1.36
N SER A 113 23.43 11.08 0.80
CA SER A 113 22.62 12.27 0.50
C SER A 113 21.76 12.79 1.67
N ALA A 114 22.17 12.50 2.92
CA ALA A 114 21.41 12.73 4.14
C ALA A 114 21.78 14.06 4.82
N LEU A 115 22.80 14.78 4.33
CA LEU A 115 23.18 16.10 4.82
C LEU A 115 22.11 17.15 4.43
N ASN A 116 21.96 18.20 5.24
CA ASN A 116 21.14 19.37 4.92
C ASN A 116 21.35 19.86 3.47
N THR A 117 20.24 20.11 2.76
CA THR A 117 20.18 20.51 1.35
C THR A 117 21.04 21.72 1.01
N ALA A 118 21.18 22.68 1.92
CA ALA A 118 22.00 23.88 1.68
C ALA A 118 23.51 23.57 1.58
N LEU A 119 23.95 22.44 2.13
CA LEU A 119 25.36 22.04 2.20
C LEU A 119 25.68 20.83 1.32
N LEU A 120 24.67 20.01 1.04
CA LEU A 120 24.84 18.73 0.35
C LEU A 120 25.45 18.91 -1.05
N THR A 121 24.96 19.87 -1.84
CA THR A 121 25.42 20.07 -3.23
C THR A 121 26.90 20.42 -3.33
N ASP A 122 27.40 21.33 -2.47
CA ASP A 122 28.82 21.69 -2.43
C ASP A 122 29.67 20.53 -1.90
N ALA A 123 29.20 19.82 -0.87
CA ALA A 123 29.89 18.67 -0.31
C ALA A 123 30.01 17.50 -1.30
N GLN A 124 28.94 17.18 -2.04
CA GLN A 124 28.94 16.17 -3.10
C GLN A 124 29.85 16.57 -4.26
N LYS A 125 29.84 17.85 -4.65
CA LYS A 125 30.76 18.37 -5.68
C LYS A 125 32.21 18.17 -5.25
N LYS A 126 32.54 18.44 -3.99
CA LYS A 126 33.89 18.21 -3.42
C LYS A 126 34.26 16.73 -3.34
N MET A 127 33.30 15.85 -3.05
CA MET A 127 33.50 14.39 -3.10
C MET A 127 33.81 13.87 -4.50
N LYS A 128 33.25 14.48 -5.55
CA LYS A 128 33.50 14.08 -6.95
C LYS A 128 34.82 14.63 -7.52
N GLN A 129 35.57 15.45 -6.78
CA GLN A 129 36.83 16.01 -7.25
C GLN A 129 37.97 14.98 -7.33
N PRO A 130 39.02 15.23 -8.13
CA PRO A 130 40.23 14.40 -8.19
C PRO A 130 40.88 14.23 -6.81
N MET A 131 41.58 13.10 -6.63
CA MET A 131 42.12 12.65 -5.35
C MET A 131 42.86 13.75 -4.56
N LEU A 132 43.76 14.50 -5.20
CA LEU A 132 44.55 15.56 -4.55
C LEU A 132 43.68 16.68 -3.93
N LYS A 133 42.66 17.15 -4.66
CA LYS A 133 41.75 18.18 -4.14
C LYS A 133 40.82 17.63 -3.05
N ARG A 134 40.44 16.36 -3.17
CA ARG A 134 39.64 15.66 -2.16
C ARG A 134 40.41 15.50 -0.85
N VAL A 135 41.69 15.13 -0.92
CA VAL A 135 42.59 15.04 0.25
C VAL A 135 42.75 16.41 0.91
N SER A 136 42.96 17.48 0.12
CA SER A 136 43.03 18.85 0.66
C SER A 136 41.75 19.21 1.42
N TRP A 137 40.59 18.85 0.90
CA TRP A 137 39.32 19.08 1.59
C TRP A 137 39.14 18.21 2.83
N TYR A 138 39.57 16.93 2.82
CA TYR A 138 39.58 16.08 4.02
C TYR A 138 40.47 16.65 5.13
N VAL A 139 41.61 17.24 4.78
CA VAL A 139 42.47 17.96 5.75
C VAL A 139 41.72 19.14 6.36
N VAL A 140 40.98 19.91 5.54
CA VAL A 140 40.16 21.03 6.05
C VAL A 140 39.07 20.53 7.00
N ILE A 141 38.39 19.42 6.66
CA ILE A 141 37.39 18.77 7.52
C ILE A 141 38.02 18.37 8.85
N PHE A 142 39.12 17.61 8.79
CA PHE A 142 39.85 17.11 9.95
C PHE A 142 40.25 18.22 10.91
N VAL A 143 40.77 19.33 10.39
CA VAL A 143 41.19 20.47 11.22
C VAL A 143 40.01 21.23 11.80
N LYS A 144 38.92 21.43 11.05
CA LYS A 144 37.80 22.30 11.49
C LYS A 144 36.82 21.63 12.43
N ILE A 145 36.64 20.31 12.33
CA ILE A 145 35.68 19.55 13.14
C ILE A 145 35.89 19.76 14.63
N PRO A 146 37.09 19.56 15.22
CA PRO A 146 37.28 19.68 16.66
C PRO A 146 36.97 21.07 17.22
N PHE A 147 36.98 22.11 16.39
CA PHE A 147 36.63 23.47 16.81
C PHE A 147 35.16 23.83 16.58
N GLY A 148 34.35 22.92 16.02
CA GLY A 148 32.96 23.21 15.67
C GLY A 148 32.81 24.26 14.57
N ARG A 149 33.85 24.42 13.72
CA ARG A 149 33.88 25.45 12.66
C ARG A 149 33.57 24.89 11.28
N LEU A 150 33.31 23.59 11.17
CA LEU A 150 32.90 22.97 9.91
C LEU A 150 31.40 23.19 9.69
N LYS A 151 31.04 23.76 8.53
CA LYS A 151 29.63 23.88 8.14
C LYS A 151 29.01 22.48 8.00
N GLY A 152 27.88 22.26 8.67
CA GLY A 152 27.18 20.96 8.67
C GLY A 152 27.61 20.02 9.80
N VAL A 153 28.46 20.47 10.74
CA VAL A 153 28.67 19.81 12.03
C VAL A 153 28.45 20.86 13.12
N THR A 154 27.40 20.70 13.92
CA THR A 154 27.09 21.59 15.03
C THR A 154 27.81 21.13 16.29
N LYS A 155 28.29 22.10 17.08
CA LYS A 155 28.92 21.85 18.38
C LYS A 155 28.07 22.46 19.49
N THR A 156 27.60 21.63 20.41
CA THR A 156 26.87 22.05 21.63
C THR A 156 27.62 21.55 22.86
N GLY A 157 28.41 22.43 23.51
CA GLY A 157 29.28 22.03 24.60
C GLY A 157 30.42 21.11 24.13
N LEU A 158 30.49 19.88 24.65
CA LEU A 158 31.41 18.83 24.20
C LEU A 158 30.78 17.89 23.15
N GLU A 159 29.56 18.17 22.68
CA GLU A 159 28.86 17.32 21.71
C GLU A 159 29.02 17.86 20.29
N TYR A 160 29.22 16.95 19.34
CA TYR A 160 29.36 17.24 17.90
C TYR A 160 28.35 16.39 17.15
N HIS A 161 27.55 17.01 16.28
CA HIS A 161 26.57 16.28 15.48
C HIS A 161 26.58 16.79 14.04
N PRO A 162 26.65 15.90 13.03
CA PRO A 162 26.38 16.29 11.66
C PRO A 162 24.93 16.75 11.54
N ASP A 163 24.71 17.75 10.70
CA ASP A 163 23.38 18.26 10.35
C ASP A 163 22.70 17.30 9.34
N ALA A 164 22.39 16.10 9.82
CA ALA A 164 21.83 14.97 9.08
C ALA A 164 20.99 14.05 10.00
N PRO A 165 19.95 13.36 9.48
CA PRO A 165 19.25 12.33 10.25
C PRO A 165 20.22 11.20 10.64
N TYR A 166 20.24 10.82 11.91
CA TYR A 166 21.02 9.69 12.41
C TYR A 166 20.30 8.37 12.08
N ASN A 167 20.44 7.91 10.83
CA ASN A 167 20.10 6.51 10.49
C ASN A 167 21.15 5.54 11.04
N LEU A 168 20.89 4.24 10.97
CA LEU A 168 21.76 3.23 11.58
C LEU A 168 23.16 3.21 10.95
N ALA A 169 23.27 3.38 9.62
CA ALA A 169 24.56 3.43 8.93
C ALA A 169 25.38 4.69 9.25
N VAL A 170 24.76 5.87 9.27
CA VAL A 170 25.42 7.11 9.72
C VAL A 170 25.88 6.91 11.16
N SER A 171 25.03 6.40 12.05
CA SER A 171 25.38 6.12 13.45
C SER A 171 26.54 5.13 13.60
N ALA A 172 26.65 4.14 12.72
CA ALA A 172 27.71 3.14 12.74
C ALA A 172 29.04 3.67 12.14
N ALA A 173 28.99 4.71 11.31
CA ALA A 173 30.16 5.19 10.55
C ALA A 173 31.24 5.85 11.42
N GLY A 174 30.86 6.59 12.47
CA GLY A 174 31.81 7.20 13.42
C GLY A 174 32.63 6.14 14.17
N PRO A 175 32.00 5.20 14.89
CA PRO A 175 32.69 4.07 15.52
C PRO A 175 33.57 3.28 14.54
N ALA A 176 33.08 3.04 13.31
CA ALA A 176 33.85 2.34 12.28
C ALA A 176 35.13 3.11 11.86
N ALA A 177 35.08 4.44 11.79
CA ALA A 177 36.24 5.27 11.50
C ALA A 177 37.28 5.21 12.63
N SER A 178 36.83 5.23 13.88
CA SER A 178 37.70 5.09 15.06
C SER A 178 38.33 3.71 15.18
N GLN A 179 37.60 2.65 14.80
CA GLN A 179 38.16 1.31 14.67
C GLN A 179 39.30 1.26 13.65
N LYS A 180 39.13 1.91 12.49
CA LYS A 180 40.17 1.98 11.45
C LYS A 180 41.39 2.76 11.94
N LEU A 181 41.20 3.86 12.67
CA LEU A 181 42.30 4.59 13.31
C LEU A 181 43.10 3.67 14.25
N ALA A 182 42.41 2.94 15.13
CA ALA A 182 43.05 1.99 16.03
C ALA A 182 43.83 0.90 15.29
N PHE A 183 43.21 0.32 14.26
CA PHE A 183 43.79 -0.76 13.46
C PHE A 183 45.07 -0.33 12.73
N VAL A 184 45.15 0.92 12.26
CA VAL A 184 46.36 1.45 11.61
C VAL A 184 47.41 1.89 12.63
N ALA A 185 47.00 2.60 13.68
CA ALA A 185 47.94 3.26 14.59
C ALA A 185 48.60 2.30 15.58
N LEU A 186 47.90 1.30 16.11
CA LEU A 186 48.44 0.38 17.12
C LEU A 186 49.62 -0.48 16.60
N PRO A 187 49.55 -1.11 15.40
CA PRO A 187 50.69 -1.86 14.87
C PRO A 187 51.93 -0.99 14.67
N ILE A 188 51.76 0.22 14.14
CA ILE A 188 52.84 1.19 13.96
C ILE A 188 53.46 1.55 15.32
N ALA A 189 52.62 1.81 16.32
CA ALA A 189 53.07 2.10 17.67
C ALA A 189 53.93 0.96 18.23
N VAL A 190 53.49 -0.29 18.11
CA VAL A 190 54.22 -1.46 18.62
C VAL A 190 55.59 -1.60 17.96
N VAL A 191 55.64 -1.51 16.63
CA VAL A 191 56.90 -1.63 15.87
C VAL A 191 57.88 -0.52 16.26
N LEU A 192 57.43 0.73 16.28
CA LEU A 192 58.29 1.87 16.58
C LEU A 192 58.74 1.92 18.03
N LEU A 193 57.87 1.55 18.98
CA LEU A 193 58.25 1.45 20.39
C LEU A 193 59.25 0.32 20.61
N THR A 194 59.05 -0.83 19.98
CA THR A 194 59.95 -1.98 20.12
C THR A 194 61.32 -1.68 19.51
N LEU A 195 61.36 -1.16 18.29
CA LEU A 195 62.60 -0.76 17.64
C LEU A 195 63.31 0.36 18.40
N GLY A 196 62.55 1.37 18.86
CA GLY A 196 63.09 2.49 19.61
C GLY A 196 63.68 2.09 20.96
N LEU A 197 63.06 1.14 21.67
CA LEU A 197 63.54 0.65 22.97
C LEU A 197 64.70 -0.34 22.84
N ILE A 198 64.76 -1.14 21.78
CA ILE A 198 65.84 -2.12 21.55
C ILE A 198 67.10 -1.42 21.01
N VAL A 199 66.93 -0.50 20.06
CA VAL A 199 68.03 0.16 19.32
C VAL A 199 68.37 1.53 19.94
N ASP A 200 67.69 1.92 21.03
CA ASP A 200 67.82 3.22 21.71
C ASP A 200 67.63 4.45 20.79
N VAL A 201 66.70 4.34 19.85
CA VAL A 201 66.35 5.43 18.94
C VAL A 201 65.23 6.27 19.55
N ARG A 202 65.59 7.36 20.25
CA ARG A 202 64.64 8.26 20.93
C ARG A 202 63.50 8.75 20.04
N LEU A 203 63.80 9.12 18.78
CA LEU A 203 62.77 9.58 17.85
C LEU A 203 61.71 8.50 17.60
N SER A 204 62.13 7.23 17.49
CA SER A 204 61.22 6.09 17.30
C SER A 204 60.30 5.90 18.52
N VAL A 205 60.82 6.10 19.73
CA VAL A 205 60.02 6.05 20.96
C VAL A 205 58.96 7.15 20.97
N TYR A 206 59.31 8.40 20.64
CA TYR A 206 58.35 9.50 20.60
C TYR A 206 57.27 9.31 19.53
N VAL A 207 57.65 8.93 18.31
CA VAL A 207 56.69 8.67 17.24
C VAL A 207 55.79 7.47 17.62
N GLY A 208 56.38 6.41 18.17
CA GLY A 208 55.64 5.24 18.67
C GLY A 208 54.62 5.60 19.77
N ARG A 209 54.98 6.49 20.70
CA ARG A 209 54.08 7.01 21.75
C ARG A 209 52.90 7.80 21.19
N LEU A 210 53.13 8.64 20.17
CA LEU A 210 52.06 9.37 19.50
C LEU A 210 51.06 8.41 18.84
N PHE A 211 51.56 7.42 18.09
CA PHE A 211 50.71 6.40 17.47
C PHE A 211 50.00 5.52 18.51
N LEU A 212 50.63 5.25 19.66
CA LEU A 212 49.98 4.54 20.77
C LEU A 212 48.78 5.33 21.30
N GLY A 213 48.93 6.65 21.49
CA GLY A 213 47.85 7.55 21.87
C GLY A 213 46.71 7.56 20.85
N LEU A 214 47.02 7.71 19.57
CA LEU A 214 46.03 7.67 18.49
C LEU A 214 45.27 6.34 18.46
N GLY A 215 46.02 5.24 18.61
CA GLY A 215 45.48 3.89 18.57
C GLY A 215 44.56 3.56 19.75
N LEU A 216 44.98 3.90 20.97
CA LEU A 216 44.20 3.64 22.18
C LEU A 216 42.95 4.51 22.29
N VAL A 217 43.03 5.78 21.87
CA VAL A 217 41.88 6.66 21.81
C VAL A 217 40.87 6.14 20.80
N GLY A 218 41.30 5.81 19.57
CA GLY A 218 40.40 5.23 18.57
C GLY A 218 39.81 3.87 18.99
N LEU A 219 40.58 3.04 19.71
CA LEU A 219 40.12 1.75 20.20
C LEU A 219 39.08 1.90 21.32
N LEU A 220 39.36 2.75 22.31
CA LEU A 220 38.43 2.99 23.41
C LEU A 220 37.18 3.72 22.94
N ASP A 221 37.32 4.65 21.99
CA ASP A 221 36.18 5.23 21.29
C ASP A 221 35.35 4.13 20.65
N PHE A 222 35.93 3.26 19.82
CA PHE A 222 35.18 2.15 19.21
C PHE A 222 34.52 1.21 20.24
N LEU A 223 35.19 0.90 21.35
CA LEU A 223 34.68 -0.01 22.38
C LEU A 223 33.60 0.63 23.27
N LEU A 224 33.62 1.96 23.44
CA LEU A 224 32.72 2.70 24.31
C LEU A 224 31.62 3.44 23.54
N ALA A 225 31.85 3.77 22.26
CA ALA A 225 30.90 4.42 21.38
C ALA A 225 29.77 3.45 21.05
N ASP A 226 28.57 3.86 21.45
CA ASP A 226 27.27 3.22 21.22
C ASP A 226 27.36 1.69 21.15
N LEU A 227 27.61 1.05 22.32
CA LEU A 227 27.78 -0.40 22.57
C LEU A 227 26.77 -1.33 21.87
N GLY A 228 25.68 -0.78 21.30
CA GLY A 228 24.70 -1.49 20.49
C GLY A 228 24.81 -1.23 18.99
N LYS A 229 24.91 0.02 18.51
CA LYS A 229 24.54 0.36 17.11
C LYS A 229 25.49 -0.16 16.03
N TYR A 230 26.81 -0.06 16.19
CA TYR A 230 27.74 -0.63 15.20
C TYR A 230 27.64 -2.15 15.14
N ARG A 231 27.50 -2.78 16.31
CA ARG A 231 27.32 -4.23 16.44
C ARG A 231 25.98 -4.66 15.84
N GLU A 232 24.90 -3.96 16.14
CA GLU A 232 23.56 -4.19 15.59
C GLU A 232 23.56 -4.03 14.06
N PHE A 233 24.18 -2.97 13.53
CA PHE A 233 24.37 -2.80 12.09
C PHE A 233 25.12 -3.98 11.47
N LYS A 234 26.27 -4.36 12.04
CA LYS A 234 27.07 -5.49 11.55
C LYS A 234 26.34 -6.83 11.64
N GLU A 235 25.63 -7.08 12.74
CA GLU A 235 24.86 -8.31 12.95
C GLU A 235 23.68 -8.39 11.97
N ARG A 236 22.96 -7.28 11.73
CA ARG A 236 21.90 -7.20 10.72
C ARG A 236 22.44 -7.42 9.32
N GLU A 237 23.51 -6.73 8.93
CA GLU A 237 24.12 -6.89 7.60
C GLU A 237 24.70 -8.30 7.40
N ALA A 238 25.31 -8.90 8.41
CA ALA A 238 25.81 -10.27 8.34
C ALA A 238 24.66 -11.30 8.25
N ALA A 239 23.57 -11.08 9.00
CA ALA A 239 22.39 -11.92 8.91
C ALA A 239 21.73 -11.82 7.54
N ALA A 240 21.58 -10.60 7.00
CA ALA A 240 21.05 -10.35 5.67
C ALA A 240 21.93 -11.00 4.59
N ALA A 241 23.25 -10.81 4.65
CA ALA A 241 24.17 -11.43 3.70
C ALA A 241 24.12 -12.97 3.75
N LYS A 242 24.03 -13.56 4.95
CA LYS A 242 23.89 -15.01 5.10
C LYS A 242 22.55 -15.52 4.57
N ALA A 243 21.47 -14.79 4.82
CA ALA A 243 20.14 -15.10 4.31
C ALA A 243 20.14 -15.02 2.78
N ALA A 244 20.61 -13.91 2.21
CA ALA A 244 20.73 -13.70 0.76
C ALA A 244 21.60 -14.78 0.09
N GLN A 245 22.74 -15.14 0.68
CA GLN A 245 23.59 -16.21 0.13
C GLN A 245 22.88 -17.57 0.15
N LYS A 246 22.16 -17.90 1.23
CA LYS A 246 21.35 -19.12 1.31
C LYS A 246 20.25 -19.10 0.25
N THR A 247 19.56 -17.97 0.09
CA THR A 247 18.54 -17.77 -0.93
C THR A 247 19.12 -17.89 -2.33
N GLU A 248 20.31 -17.34 -2.61
CA GLU A 248 20.97 -17.42 -3.91
C GLU A 248 21.31 -18.88 -4.28
N VAL A 249 21.73 -19.69 -3.31
CA VAL A 249 21.90 -21.14 -3.51
C VAL A 249 20.55 -21.80 -3.84
N LEU A 250 19.50 -21.49 -3.09
CA LEU A 250 18.16 -22.01 -3.36
C LEU A 250 17.59 -21.54 -4.72
N ILE A 251 17.94 -20.33 -5.17
CA ILE A 251 17.58 -19.80 -6.50
C ILE A 251 18.30 -20.55 -7.60
N LYS A 252 19.56 -20.97 -7.39
CA LYS A 252 20.29 -21.79 -8.37
C LYS A 252 19.63 -23.16 -8.59
N ASP A 253 18.96 -23.70 -7.59
CA ASP A 253 18.14 -24.91 -7.71
C ASP A 253 16.80 -24.65 -8.44
N VAL A 254 16.35 -23.39 -8.49
CA VAL A 254 15.23 -22.95 -9.34
C VAL A 254 15.78 -22.70 -10.75
N THR A 255 15.91 -23.77 -11.52
CA THR A 255 16.58 -23.87 -12.84
C THR A 255 16.14 -22.90 -13.97
N LYS A 256 15.18 -21.98 -13.76
CA LYS A 256 14.59 -21.12 -14.81
C LYS A 256 14.52 -19.62 -14.42
N LYS A 257 14.75 -18.73 -15.38
CA LYS A 257 14.60 -17.26 -15.22
C LYS A 257 13.13 -16.88 -14.94
N TRP A 258 12.90 -15.70 -14.35
CA TRP A 258 11.55 -15.22 -14.02
C TRP A 258 10.61 -15.24 -15.23
N LYS A 259 11.07 -14.76 -16.39
CA LYS A 259 10.30 -14.73 -17.64
C LYS A 259 9.72 -16.09 -18.07
N ASP A 260 10.35 -17.20 -17.65
CA ASP A 260 9.94 -18.56 -17.98
C ASP A 260 8.99 -19.15 -16.93
N ARG A 261 8.97 -18.59 -15.71
CA ARG A 261 8.16 -19.04 -14.57
C ARG A 261 6.92 -18.17 -14.34
N VAL A 262 6.95 -16.91 -14.76
CA VAL A 262 5.92 -15.90 -14.47
C VAL A 262 4.51 -16.36 -14.88
N LYS A 263 4.37 -17.04 -16.01
CA LYS A 263 3.07 -17.59 -16.46
C LYS A 263 2.53 -18.64 -15.50
N GLN A 264 3.38 -19.57 -15.04
CA GLN A 264 3.00 -20.59 -14.05
C GLN A 264 2.63 -19.95 -12.71
N VAL A 265 3.34 -18.90 -12.30
CA VAL A 265 3.03 -18.16 -11.06
C VAL A 265 1.73 -17.39 -11.18
N LYS A 266 1.46 -16.74 -12.32
CA LYS A 266 0.18 -16.12 -12.64
C LYS A 266 -0.97 -17.13 -12.54
N GLU A 267 -0.82 -18.29 -13.19
CA GLU A 267 -1.82 -19.37 -13.15
C GLU A 267 -2.03 -19.89 -11.73
N MET A 268 -0.95 -20.06 -10.95
CA MET A 268 -1.00 -20.43 -9.54
C MET A 268 -1.76 -19.39 -8.72
N MET A 269 -1.49 -18.09 -8.91
CA MET A 269 -2.19 -17.04 -8.19
C MET A 269 -3.69 -17.03 -8.47
N VAL A 270 -4.12 -17.38 -9.68
CA VAL A 270 -5.55 -17.51 -10.03
C VAL A 270 -6.16 -18.75 -9.36
N GLN A 271 -5.47 -19.89 -9.41
CA GLN A 271 -5.98 -21.18 -8.96
C GLN A 271 -5.91 -21.39 -7.45
N THR A 272 -5.03 -20.67 -6.76
CA THR A 272 -4.74 -20.89 -5.34
C THR A 272 -4.86 -19.59 -4.55
N ARG A 273 -5.01 -19.70 -3.22
CA ARG A 273 -4.94 -18.58 -2.28
C ARG A 273 -4.26 -19.01 -0.99
N MET A 274 -3.68 -18.06 -0.27
CA MET A 274 -3.06 -18.33 1.04
C MET A 274 -4.03 -18.97 2.05
N GLN A 275 -5.32 -18.59 2.03
CA GLN A 275 -6.36 -19.17 2.87
C GLN A 275 -7.65 -19.42 2.08
N ARG A 276 -8.33 -20.49 2.47
CA ARG A 276 -9.64 -20.90 1.93
C ARG A 276 -10.49 -21.50 3.03
N VAL A 277 -11.78 -21.19 3.00
CA VAL A 277 -12.78 -21.81 3.87
C VAL A 277 -13.96 -22.30 3.04
N VAL A 278 -14.40 -23.54 3.30
CA VAL A 278 -15.56 -24.15 2.66
C VAL A 278 -16.75 -24.09 3.61
N LEU A 279 -17.80 -23.39 3.19
CA LEU A 279 -19.06 -23.22 3.91
C LEU A 279 -20.01 -24.41 3.68
N LYS A 280 -21.06 -24.51 4.51
CA LYS A 280 -22.19 -25.44 4.27
C LYS A 280 -22.75 -25.24 2.85
N GLY A 281 -23.03 -26.34 2.15
CA GLY A 281 -23.45 -26.30 0.74
C GLY A 281 -22.30 -26.08 -0.26
N ARG A 282 -21.05 -26.42 0.12
CA ARG A 282 -19.86 -26.41 -0.77
C ARG A 282 -19.50 -25.03 -1.35
N ARG A 283 -19.85 -23.94 -0.66
CA ARG A 283 -19.48 -22.57 -1.09
C ARG A 283 -18.12 -22.20 -0.54
N GLU A 284 -17.21 -21.72 -1.37
CA GLU A 284 -15.83 -21.41 -0.95
C GLU A 284 -15.59 -19.92 -0.80
N VAL A 285 -14.99 -19.51 0.31
CA VAL A 285 -14.46 -18.17 0.53
C VAL A 285 -12.95 -18.23 0.39
N LEU A 286 -12.44 -17.47 -0.57
CA LEU A 286 -11.03 -17.40 -0.93
C LEU A 286 -10.47 -16.06 -0.45
N VAL A 287 -9.38 -16.10 0.32
CA VAL A 287 -8.72 -14.89 0.81
C VAL A 287 -7.87 -14.29 -0.29
N PRO A 288 -8.06 -13.00 -0.65
CA PRO A 288 -7.36 -12.37 -1.78
C PRO A 288 -5.87 -12.20 -1.50
N TRP A 289 -5.02 -12.24 -2.54
CA TRP A 289 -3.59 -11.91 -2.40
C TRP A 289 -3.40 -10.45 -1.97
N GLU A 290 -2.45 -10.18 -1.08
CA GLU A 290 -2.18 -8.81 -0.63
C GLU A 290 -1.28 -8.07 -1.64
N PHE A 291 -1.79 -6.97 -2.21
CA PHE A 291 -1.01 -6.06 -3.05
C PHE A 291 -0.49 -4.93 -2.16
N ARG A 292 0.70 -5.13 -1.58
CA ARG A 292 1.25 -4.28 -0.50
C ARG A 292 2.19 -3.22 -1.04
N ASN A 293 1.68 -1.99 -1.13
CA ASN A 293 2.47 -0.83 -1.51
C ASN A 293 3.69 -0.68 -0.59
N CYS A 294 4.89 -0.71 -1.20
CA CYS A 294 6.17 -0.63 -0.50
C CYS A 294 7.07 0.49 -1.03
N GLY A 295 6.91 0.92 -2.27
CA GLY A 295 7.60 2.08 -2.85
C GLY A 295 6.63 3.01 -3.58
N MET A 296 6.71 4.31 -3.31
CA MET A 296 5.78 5.32 -3.82
C MET A 296 6.49 6.45 -4.59
N GLY A 297 5.80 6.97 -5.60
CA GLY A 297 6.22 8.10 -6.41
C GLY A 297 5.01 8.88 -6.95
N GLY A 298 5.14 9.42 -8.16
CA GLY A 298 4.09 10.12 -8.90
C GLY A 298 3.38 11.22 -8.12
N ARG A 299 2.09 11.43 -8.42
CA ARG A 299 1.23 12.43 -7.76
C ARG A 299 0.99 12.11 -6.28
N HIS A 300 1.17 10.86 -5.85
CA HIS A 300 0.93 10.42 -4.47
C HIS A 300 1.97 10.92 -3.46
N THR A 301 3.11 11.40 -3.95
CA THR A 301 4.19 11.93 -3.09
C THR A 301 4.62 13.34 -3.48
N GLU A 302 4.03 13.91 -4.54
CA GLU A 302 4.39 15.24 -5.06
C GLU A 302 4.13 16.38 -4.05
N LYS A 303 3.07 16.29 -3.25
CA LYS A 303 2.70 17.34 -2.30
C LYS A 303 3.42 17.22 -0.97
N GLU A 304 3.49 16.00 -0.44
CA GLU A 304 4.07 15.71 0.86
C GLU A 304 5.60 15.60 0.81
N PHE A 305 6.15 15.10 -0.30
CA PHE A 305 7.58 14.86 -0.50
C PHE A 305 8.02 15.37 -1.89
N PRO A 306 7.97 16.69 -2.14
CA PRO A 306 8.32 17.26 -3.45
C PRO A 306 9.74 16.90 -3.90
N GLU A 307 10.64 16.63 -2.95
CA GLU A 307 12.02 16.20 -3.20
C GLU A 307 12.19 14.72 -3.58
N SER A 308 11.14 13.91 -3.61
CA SER A 308 11.16 12.57 -4.22
C SER A 308 11.25 12.69 -5.74
N ASN A 309 12.09 11.86 -6.38
CA ASN A 309 12.36 11.93 -7.82
C ASN A 309 11.73 10.77 -8.61
N ILE A 310 10.81 10.03 -8.01
CA ILE A 310 10.14 8.90 -8.64
C ILE A 310 8.84 9.37 -9.29
N SER A 311 8.74 9.30 -10.63
CA SER A 311 7.54 9.71 -11.39
C SER A 311 6.45 8.63 -11.48
N LEU A 312 6.82 7.35 -11.42
CA LEU A 312 5.85 6.24 -11.40
C LEU A 312 5.21 6.11 -10.02
N GLN A 313 3.94 5.72 -9.94
CA GLN A 313 3.12 5.93 -8.74
C GLN A 313 3.36 4.92 -7.62
N GLU A 314 3.30 3.62 -7.90
CA GLU A 314 3.47 2.58 -6.88
C GLU A 314 4.26 1.36 -7.36
N SER A 315 4.90 0.72 -6.39
CA SER A 315 5.49 -0.60 -6.50
C SER A 315 5.20 -1.37 -5.21
N MET A 316 4.84 -2.63 -5.36
CA MET A 316 4.20 -3.43 -4.31
C MET A 316 4.91 -4.76 -4.13
N PHE A 317 4.93 -5.26 -2.89
CA PHE A 317 5.20 -6.67 -2.59
C PHE A 317 3.89 -7.47 -2.58
N VAL A 318 3.92 -8.68 -3.10
CA VAL A 318 2.82 -9.64 -3.06
C VAL A 318 3.33 -10.94 -2.43
N PRO A 319 3.02 -11.21 -1.15
CA PRO A 319 3.40 -12.45 -0.47
C PRO A 319 2.67 -13.66 -1.06
N LEU A 320 3.42 -14.70 -1.42
CA LEU A 320 2.89 -15.95 -2.00
C LEU A 320 3.04 -17.16 -1.07
N SER A 321 4.11 -17.21 -0.25
CA SER A 321 4.42 -18.39 0.57
C SER A 321 3.80 -18.40 1.97
N VAL A 322 3.00 -17.40 2.29
CA VAL A 322 2.40 -17.20 3.62
C VAL A 322 1.13 -18.02 3.77
N LYS A 323 0.84 -18.44 5.01
CA LYS A 323 -0.35 -19.25 5.32
C LYS A 323 -1.60 -18.42 5.61
N ASP A 324 -1.43 -17.15 5.98
CA ASP A 324 -2.49 -16.25 6.44
C ASP A 324 -2.10 -14.77 6.31
N TYR A 325 -3.09 -13.89 6.49
CA TYR A 325 -2.90 -12.42 6.44
C TYR A 325 -2.00 -11.92 7.57
N GLU A 326 -2.01 -12.58 8.73
CA GLU A 326 -1.11 -12.25 9.83
C GLU A 326 0.37 -12.45 9.44
N GLU A 327 0.72 -13.59 8.84
CA GLU A 327 2.07 -13.87 8.33
C GLU A 327 2.42 -12.99 7.13
N ALA A 328 1.45 -12.70 6.24
CA ALA A 328 1.60 -11.73 5.16
C ALA A 328 1.99 -10.33 5.68
N GLN A 329 1.33 -9.88 6.76
CA GLN A 329 1.62 -8.62 7.41
C GLN A 329 3.01 -8.61 8.05
N GLU A 330 3.41 -9.67 8.75
CA GLU A 330 4.76 -9.80 9.33
C GLU A 330 5.85 -9.77 8.25
N MET A 331 5.65 -10.53 7.18
CA MET A 331 6.55 -10.58 6.03
C MET A 331 6.71 -9.20 5.38
N THR A 332 5.60 -8.52 5.09
CA THR A 332 5.62 -7.23 4.38
C THR A 332 6.19 -6.10 5.22
N VAL A 333 5.95 -6.08 6.53
CA VAL A 333 6.60 -5.15 7.46
C VAL A 333 8.12 -5.36 7.49
N THR A 334 8.55 -6.63 7.50
CA THR A 334 9.97 -7.00 7.49
C THR A 334 10.64 -6.54 6.19
N LEU A 335 10.02 -6.81 5.05
CA LEU A 335 10.48 -6.38 3.73
C LEU A 335 10.54 -4.85 3.60
N GLN A 336 9.50 -4.13 4.02
CA GLN A 336 9.46 -2.66 3.96
C GLN A 336 10.53 -2.04 4.86
N THR A 337 10.74 -2.60 6.06
CA THR A 337 11.81 -2.16 6.96
C THR A 337 13.18 -2.38 6.31
N ARG A 338 13.40 -3.55 5.70
CA ARG A 338 14.66 -3.84 5.03
C ARG A 338 14.88 -2.96 3.80
N LEU A 339 13.85 -2.72 3.00
CA LEU A 339 13.90 -1.81 1.85
C LEU A 339 14.29 -0.39 2.29
N LYS A 340 13.72 0.10 3.40
CA LYS A 340 14.11 1.38 3.99
C LYS A 340 15.60 1.42 4.32
N GLU A 341 16.13 0.39 4.98
CA GLU A 341 17.56 0.28 5.30
C GLU A 341 18.43 0.25 4.03
N ILE A 342 18.04 -0.53 3.01
CA ILE A 342 18.76 -0.61 1.73
C ILE A 342 18.84 0.77 1.08
N ILE A 343 17.72 1.50 1.01
CA ILE A 343 17.68 2.86 0.44
C ILE A 343 18.58 3.79 1.26
N GLU A 344 18.45 3.79 2.60
CA GLU A 344 19.22 4.64 3.49
C GLU A 344 20.72 4.33 3.49
N ASN A 345 21.13 3.12 3.12
CA ASN A 345 22.52 2.68 3.06
C ASN A 345 23.13 2.81 1.66
N SER A 346 22.31 3.09 0.64
CA SER A 346 22.74 3.16 -0.75
C SER A 346 23.26 4.55 -1.11
N GLU A 347 24.38 4.60 -1.84
CA GLU A 347 24.96 5.87 -2.27
C GLU A 347 23.97 6.65 -3.16
N GLY A 348 23.83 7.94 -2.85
CA GLY A 348 22.95 8.85 -3.57
C GLY A 348 21.46 8.72 -3.25
N CYS A 349 21.08 7.83 -2.34
CA CYS A 349 19.69 7.51 -2.07
C CYS A 349 19.26 7.97 -0.67
N THR A 350 18.03 8.46 -0.53
CA THR A 350 17.45 8.82 0.78
C THR A 350 15.99 8.46 0.86
N VAL A 351 15.55 8.09 2.07
CA VAL A 351 14.13 8.00 2.41
C VAL A 351 13.64 9.39 2.79
N LYS A 352 12.55 9.85 2.16
CA LYS A 352 11.90 11.14 2.44
C LYS A 352 10.77 10.98 3.45
N GLY A 353 10.08 9.84 3.39
CA GLY A 353 9.08 9.49 4.38
C GLY A 353 8.22 8.33 3.91
N ILE A 354 7.02 8.25 4.49
CA ILE A 354 5.98 7.31 4.11
C ILE A 354 4.88 8.09 3.42
N GLY A 355 4.54 7.72 2.19
CA GLY A 355 3.49 8.36 1.41
C GLY A 355 2.09 8.13 1.97
N THR A 356 1.10 8.78 1.38
CA THR A 356 -0.31 8.75 1.83
C THR A 356 -0.96 7.36 1.80
N GLU A 357 -0.35 6.41 1.10
CA GLU A 357 -0.82 5.02 1.01
C GLU A 357 0.06 4.04 1.79
N GLY A 358 1.10 4.50 2.49
CA GLY A 358 1.86 3.67 3.42
C GLY A 358 3.15 3.05 2.86
N GLY A 359 3.48 3.30 1.59
CA GLY A 359 4.77 2.92 0.98
C GLY A 359 5.86 3.98 1.16
N ILE A 360 7.11 3.62 0.87
CA ILE A 360 8.28 4.49 1.07
C ILE A 360 8.39 5.50 -0.08
N ALA A 361 8.41 6.79 0.27
CA ALA A 361 8.81 7.85 -0.66
C ALA A 361 10.31 8.08 -0.55
N GLY A 362 11.04 7.98 -1.65
CA GLY A 362 12.50 8.09 -1.67
C GLY A 362 13.01 9.02 -2.77
N TYR A 363 14.21 9.55 -2.57
CA TYR A 363 15.04 10.05 -3.66
C TYR A 363 16.04 8.96 -4.00
N ILE A 364 16.04 8.49 -5.24
CA ILE A 364 16.86 7.37 -5.71
C ILE A 364 17.77 7.87 -6.83
N GLN A 365 19.09 7.79 -6.64
CA GLN A 365 20.02 8.11 -7.72
C GLN A 365 20.04 6.97 -8.74
N LYS A 366 19.93 7.29 -10.05
CA LYS A 366 20.05 6.32 -11.15
C LYS A 366 21.38 5.55 -11.13
N GLU A 367 21.33 4.27 -11.47
CA GLU A 367 22.52 3.48 -11.81
C GLU A 367 22.88 3.64 -13.29
N SER A 368 24.11 3.24 -13.65
CA SER A 368 24.56 3.29 -15.05
C SER A 368 23.69 2.40 -15.92
N GLY A 369 23.03 2.99 -16.92
CA GLY A 369 22.12 2.29 -17.84
C GLY A 369 20.63 2.44 -17.52
N ASP A 370 20.28 3.02 -16.37
CA ASP A 370 18.89 3.38 -16.05
C ASP A 370 18.44 4.60 -16.85
N ILE A 371 17.21 4.54 -17.37
CA ILE A 371 16.52 5.70 -17.93
C ILE A 371 15.89 6.50 -16.78
N LEU A 372 15.23 5.79 -15.86
CA LEU A 372 14.50 6.34 -14.72
C LEU A 372 15.03 5.80 -13.37
N PRO A 373 14.98 6.60 -12.30
CA PRO A 373 15.43 6.19 -10.96
C PRO A 373 14.61 5.05 -10.36
N VAL A 374 13.38 4.85 -10.83
CA VAL A 374 12.49 3.78 -10.37
C VAL A 374 13.05 2.38 -10.65
N GLN A 375 13.85 2.21 -11.71
CA GLN A 375 14.44 0.92 -12.06
C GLN A 375 15.37 0.42 -10.95
N ARG A 376 16.20 1.32 -10.40
CA ARG A 376 17.04 1.02 -9.23
C ARG A 376 16.21 0.72 -7.99
N LEU A 377 15.11 1.43 -7.75
CA LEU A 377 14.19 1.13 -6.64
C LEU A 377 13.63 -0.29 -6.73
N TRP A 378 13.23 -0.73 -7.92
CA TRP A 378 12.74 -2.10 -8.12
C TRP A 378 13.83 -3.16 -7.88
N ARG A 379 15.07 -2.90 -8.29
CA ARG A 379 16.21 -3.78 -7.94
C ARG A 379 16.46 -3.82 -6.43
N MET A 380 16.35 -2.69 -5.73
CA MET A 380 16.42 -2.64 -4.26
C MET A 380 15.29 -3.42 -3.58
N GLN A 381 14.09 -3.44 -4.17
CA GLN A 381 12.98 -4.27 -3.69
C GLN A 381 13.27 -5.76 -3.84
N LYS A 382 13.80 -6.20 -4.99
CA LYS A 382 14.28 -7.58 -5.15
C LYS A 382 15.38 -7.92 -4.14
N GLN A 383 16.32 -7.00 -3.90
CA GLN A 383 17.34 -7.18 -2.86
C GLN A 383 16.71 -7.33 -1.47
N ALA A 384 15.69 -6.54 -1.12
CA ALA A 384 15.00 -6.66 0.18
C ALA A 384 14.37 -8.04 0.36
N ILE A 385 13.77 -8.61 -0.70
CA ILE A 385 13.24 -9.98 -0.68
C ILE A 385 14.34 -10.98 -0.31
N MET A 386 15.48 -10.89 -1.00
CA MET A 386 16.62 -11.79 -0.77
C MET A 386 17.26 -11.64 0.61
N ASP A 387 17.47 -10.39 1.06
CA ASP A 387 18.05 -10.05 2.37
C ASP A 387 17.19 -10.57 3.53
N CYS A 388 15.89 -10.64 3.35
CA CYS A 388 14.96 -11.20 4.32
C CYS A 388 14.89 -12.74 4.30
N GLY A 389 15.66 -13.40 3.41
CA GLY A 389 15.70 -14.86 3.29
C GLY A 389 14.54 -15.46 2.50
N TYR A 390 13.82 -14.64 1.73
CA TYR A 390 12.74 -15.07 0.84
C TYR A 390 13.22 -15.20 -0.59
N ILE A 391 12.62 -16.12 -1.36
CA ILE A 391 12.95 -16.38 -2.76
C ILE A 391 12.07 -15.50 -3.67
N PRO A 392 12.66 -14.55 -4.43
CA PRO A 392 11.93 -13.78 -5.44
C PRO A 392 11.22 -14.68 -6.46
N GLY A 393 9.95 -14.42 -6.75
CA GLY A 393 9.16 -15.22 -7.69
C GLY A 393 8.69 -16.57 -7.16
N LYS A 394 8.93 -16.89 -5.88
CA LYS A 394 8.36 -18.07 -5.21
C LYS A 394 7.67 -17.69 -3.90
N ASP A 395 8.38 -16.96 -3.04
CA ASP A 395 7.86 -16.52 -1.75
C ASP A 395 7.22 -15.14 -1.84
N VAL A 396 7.78 -14.26 -2.66
CA VAL A 396 7.30 -12.89 -2.89
C VAL A 396 7.45 -12.53 -4.36
N VAL A 397 6.39 -11.97 -4.94
CA VAL A 397 6.41 -11.32 -6.26
C VAL A 397 6.19 -9.82 -6.12
N MET A 398 6.37 -9.09 -7.22
CA MET A 398 6.21 -7.65 -7.30
C MET A 398 5.02 -7.29 -8.19
N ALA A 399 4.37 -6.18 -7.87
CA ALA A 399 3.32 -5.57 -8.67
C ALA A 399 3.61 -4.08 -8.86
N LEU A 400 3.28 -3.54 -10.03
CA LEU A 400 3.55 -2.14 -10.39
C LEU A 400 2.25 -1.40 -10.70
N ASP A 401 2.19 -0.13 -10.33
CA ASP A 401 1.20 0.83 -10.80
C ASP A 401 1.95 2.09 -11.25
N PRO A 402 2.32 2.19 -12.55
CA PRO A 402 2.95 3.38 -13.09
C PRO A 402 2.05 4.62 -13.12
N ALA A 403 0.71 4.45 -13.15
CA ALA A 403 -0.27 5.50 -13.42
C ALA A 403 0.12 6.35 -14.65
N ALA A 404 0.33 5.70 -15.80
CA ALA A 404 0.94 6.34 -16.97
C ALA A 404 0.15 7.53 -17.54
N SER A 405 -1.16 7.62 -17.29
CA SER A 405 -1.98 8.81 -17.58
C SER A 405 -1.39 10.08 -16.96
N GLU A 406 -0.81 10.00 -15.76
CA GLU A 406 -0.19 11.15 -15.08
C GLU A 406 1.11 11.60 -15.75
N LEU A 407 1.88 10.68 -16.33
CA LEU A 407 3.10 10.99 -17.08
C LEU A 407 2.76 11.72 -18.39
N GLU A 408 1.69 11.30 -19.06
CA GLU A 408 1.23 11.99 -20.27
C GLU A 408 0.58 13.33 -19.95
N ASN A 409 -0.20 13.42 -18.86
CA ASN A 409 -0.74 14.68 -18.37
C ASN A 409 0.38 15.66 -18.00
N ALA A 410 1.46 15.20 -17.37
CA ALA A 410 2.62 16.04 -17.11
C ALA A 410 3.23 16.59 -18.41
N TYR A 411 3.39 15.74 -19.45
CA TYR A 411 3.86 16.21 -20.76
C TYR A 411 2.93 17.27 -21.37
N ARG A 412 1.60 17.07 -21.29
CA ARG A 412 0.60 18.05 -21.77
C ARG A 412 0.70 19.37 -20.98
N GLU A 413 0.91 19.31 -19.67
CA GLU A 413 1.08 20.46 -18.78
C GLU A 413 2.36 21.25 -19.08
N THR A 414 3.49 20.56 -19.25
CA THR A 414 4.81 21.16 -19.50
C THR A 414 4.89 21.78 -20.90
N THR A 415 4.33 21.13 -21.92
CA THR A 415 4.45 21.55 -23.32
C THR A 415 3.29 22.39 -23.83
N GLY A 416 2.11 22.31 -23.19
CA GLY A 416 0.87 22.92 -23.67
C GLY A 416 0.20 22.18 -24.84
N VAL A 417 0.73 21.03 -25.28
CA VAL A 417 0.15 20.22 -26.36
C VAL A 417 -0.98 19.36 -25.80
N LYS A 418 -2.22 19.62 -26.22
CA LYS A 418 -3.42 19.00 -25.61
C LYS A 418 -3.81 17.62 -26.13
N ASN A 419 -3.39 17.26 -27.34
CA ASN A 419 -3.84 16.05 -28.05
C ASN A 419 -2.68 15.10 -28.34
N VAL A 420 -1.84 14.84 -27.34
CA VAL A 420 -0.74 13.88 -27.43
C VAL A 420 -1.18 12.56 -26.81
N ILE A 421 -0.84 11.45 -27.48
CA ILE A 421 -1.12 10.08 -27.03
C ILE A 421 0.14 9.23 -27.23
N GLY A 422 0.58 8.54 -26.18
CA GLY A 422 1.76 7.68 -26.19
C GLY A 422 3.08 8.42 -25.97
N THR A 423 3.04 9.58 -25.33
CA THR A 423 4.22 10.37 -24.97
C THR A 423 4.17 10.70 -23.48
N TYR A 424 5.20 10.28 -22.75
CA TYR A 424 5.19 10.22 -21.30
C TYR A 424 6.36 11.02 -20.74
N GLU A 425 6.10 12.04 -19.93
CA GLU A 425 7.16 12.79 -19.27
C GLU A 425 7.34 12.29 -17.83
N ALA A 426 8.55 11.86 -17.46
CA ALA A 426 8.87 11.56 -16.08
C ALA A 426 9.24 12.84 -15.32
N TRP A 427 8.27 13.73 -15.10
CA TRP A 427 8.44 15.11 -14.62
C TRP A 427 9.16 15.30 -13.28
N ARG A 428 9.26 14.24 -12.47
CA ARG A 428 9.93 14.26 -11.15
C ARG A 428 11.41 13.87 -11.21
N ASP A 429 11.87 13.25 -12.30
CA ASP A 429 13.30 13.07 -12.53
C ASP A 429 13.94 14.43 -12.76
N GLU A 430 15.17 14.62 -12.26
CA GLU A 430 15.94 15.86 -12.42
C GLU A 430 16.12 16.28 -13.88
N ASN A 431 16.15 15.31 -14.81
CA ASN A 431 16.31 15.55 -16.24
C ASN A 431 14.99 15.53 -17.02
N GLN A 432 13.87 15.25 -16.35
CA GLN A 432 12.52 15.20 -16.94
C GLN A 432 12.47 14.49 -18.31
N PRO A 433 12.95 13.23 -18.40
CA PRO A 433 13.02 12.54 -19.68
C PRO A 433 11.61 12.34 -20.23
N VAL A 434 11.47 12.61 -21.53
CA VAL A 434 10.27 12.32 -22.32
C VAL A 434 10.48 10.99 -23.00
N LEU A 435 9.52 10.09 -22.80
CA LEU A 435 9.54 8.71 -23.29
C LEU A 435 8.42 8.53 -24.30
N SER A 436 8.73 7.88 -25.40
CA SER A 436 7.72 7.28 -26.27
C SER A 436 7.10 6.05 -25.60
N ARG A 437 5.94 5.63 -26.11
CA ARG A 437 5.29 4.35 -25.79
C ARG A 437 6.27 3.16 -25.80
N ASP A 438 7.10 3.05 -26.83
CA ASP A 438 8.03 1.93 -26.98
C ASP A 438 9.15 1.98 -25.92
N GLU A 439 9.63 3.19 -25.59
CA GLU A 439 10.62 3.37 -24.52
C GLU A 439 10.04 3.06 -23.14
N LEU A 440 8.78 3.44 -22.88
CA LEU A 440 8.10 3.08 -21.64
C LEU A 440 7.88 1.56 -21.53
N PHE A 441 7.45 0.92 -22.63
CA PHE A 441 7.35 -0.55 -22.68
C PHE A 441 8.70 -1.22 -22.41
N GLU A 442 9.78 -0.70 -23.00
CA GLU A 442 11.12 -1.27 -22.86
C GLU A 442 11.64 -1.19 -21.41
N ILE A 443 11.23 -0.17 -20.64
CA ILE A 443 11.51 -0.11 -19.19
C ILE A 443 10.87 -1.31 -18.47
N TYR A 444 9.61 -1.64 -18.78
CA TYR A 444 8.93 -2.80 -18.18
C TYR A 444 9.55 -4.12 -18.63
N ARG A 445 9.86 -4.26 -19.93
CA ARG A 445 10.48 -5.47 -20.48
C ARG A 445 11.85 -5.72 -19.84
N LYS A 446 12.72 -4.71 -19.78
CA LYS A 446 14.05 -4.81 -19.14
C LYS A 446 13.94 -5.20 -17.67
N ALA A 447 13.00 -4.60 -16.93
CA ALA A 447 12.76 -4.94 -15.54
C ALA A 447 12.40 -6.44 -15.37
N ILE A 448 11.50 -6.96 -16.19
CA ILE A 448 11.03 -8.36 -16.11
C ILE A 448 12.08 -9.35 -16.61
N GLU A 449 12.73 -9.05 -17.73
CA GLU A 449 13.54 -10.04 -18.47
C GLU A 449 15.04 -9.93 -18.20
N ASP A 450 15.56 -8.70 -18.14
CA ASP A 450 17.00 -8.44 -18.08
C ASP A 450 17.45 -8.33 -16.62
N ASP A 451 16.73 -7.54 -15.81
CA ASP A 451 16.92 -7.41 -14.35
C ASP A 451 16.30 -8.58 -13.58
N ASP A 452 15.54 -9.44 -14.27
CA ASP A 452 14.91 -10.66 -13.73
C ASP A 452 14.05 -10.35 -12.48
N LEU A 453 13.36 -9.20 -12.49
CA LEU A 453 12.51 -8.78 -11.38
C LEU A 453 11.21 -9.59 -11.38
N PRO A 454 10.76 -10.11 -10.23
CA PRO A 454 9.61 -11.01 -10.14
C PRO A 454 8.26 -10.26 -10.29
N ILE A 455 8.12 -9.40 -11.29
CA ILE A 455 6.92 -8.60 -11.54
C ILE A 455 5.85 -9.51 -12.16
N VAL A 456 4.72 -9.64 -11.46
CA VAL A 456 3.57 -10.46 -11.86
C VAL A 456 2.38 -9.64 -12.35
N SER A 457 2.39 -8.32 -12.12
CA SER A 457 1.34 -7.43 -12.61
C SER A 457 1.82 -6.01 -12.89
N ILE A 458 1.18 -5.38 -13.87
CA ILE A 458 1.31 -3.95 -14.19
C ILE A 458 -0.11 -3.38 -14.32
N GLU A 459 -0.44 -2.42 -13.47
CA GLU A 459 -1.67 -1.61 -13.48
C GLU A 459 -1.42 -0.30 -14.22
N ASP A 460 -2.30 0.12 -15.13
CA ASP A 460 -2.19 1.41 -15.85
C ASP A 460 -0.79 1.70 -16.42
N GLY A 461 -0.24 0.71 -17.13
CA GLY A 461 1.08 0.80 -17.76
C GLY A 461 1.16 1.79 -18.94
N PHE A 462 0.02 2.22 -19.48
CA PHE A 462 -0.12 3.25 -20.51
C PHE A 462 -1.30 4.17 -20.18
N ALA A 463 -1.31 5.37 -20.76
CA ALA A 463 -2.40 6.33 -20.52
C ALA A 463 -3.77 5.74 -20.88
N GLU A 464 -4.84 6.22 -20.24
CA GLU A 464 -6.20 5.69 -20.41
C GLU A 464 -6.73 5.72 -21.86
N ASP A 465 -6.23 6.66 -22.66
CA ASP A 465 -6.54 6.87 -24.08
C ASP A 465 -5.48 6.26 -25.04
N ASP A 466 -4.39 5.69 -24.52
CA ASP A 466 -3.34 5.04 -25.30
C ASP A 466 -3.65 3.56 -25.61
N ASP A 467 -4.72 3.31 -26.35
CA ASP A 467 -5.13 1.95 -26.73
C ASP A 467 -4.03 1.16 -27.47
N ALA A 468 -3.11 1.85 -28.18
CA ALA A 468 -1.98 1.21 -28.85
C ALA A 468 -0.94 0.67 -27.85
N GLY A 469 -0.68 1.41 -26.77
CA GLY A 469 0.17 0.97 -25.65
C GLY A 469 -0.43 -0.23 -24.91
N TRP A 470 -1.73 -0.18 -24.62
CA TRP A 470 -2.45 -1.30 -24.01
C TRP A 470 -2.40 -2.56 -24.87
N LYS A 471 -2.57 -2.46 -26.20
CA LYS A 471 -2.39 -3.60 -27.11
C LYS A 471 -0.97 -4.13 -27.10
N LEU A 472 0.03 -3.24 -27.17
CA LEU A 472 1.44 -3.62 -27.15
C LEU A 472 1.79 -4.46 -25.92
N ILE A 473 1.42 -4.01 -24.72
CA ILE A 473 1.73 -4.75 -23.49
C ILE A 473 0.94 -6.06 -23.38
N MET A 474 -0.33 -6.08 -23.83
CA MET A 474 -1.13 -7.29 -23.87
C MET A 474 -0.56 -8.34 -24.84
N GLU A 475 -0.14 -7.94 -26.04
CA GLU A 475 0.47 -8.83 -27.03
C GLU A 475 1.81 -9.42 -26.55
N LYS A 476 2.62 -8.62 -25.86
CA LYS A 476 3.97 -9.04 -25.44
C LYS A 476 4.00 -9.75 -24.09
N LEU A 477 3.16 -9.33 -23.14
CA LEU A 477 3.21 -9.75 -21.74
C LEU A 477 1.87 -10.23 -21.18
N GLY A 478 0.74 -10.06 -21.89
CA GLY A 478 -0.60 -10.38 -21.39
C GLY A 478 -0.80 -11.85 -21.01
N ASP A 479 -0.09 -12.79 -21.64
CA ASP A 479 -0.11 -14.21 -21.25
C ASP A 479 0.73 -14.52 -20.02
N LYS A 480 1.69 -13.64 -19.70
CA LYS A 480 2.68 -13.82 -18.64
C LYS A 480 2.25 -13.17 -17.33
N ILE A 481 1.77 -11.93 -17.37
CA ILE A 481 1.45 -11.12 -16.19
C ILE A 481 -0.01 -10.65 -16.19
N HIS A 482 -0.47 -10.13 -15.06
CA HIS A 482 -1.75 -9.42 -14.96
C HIS A 482 -1.57 -7.98 -15.48
N ILE A 483 -2.31 -7.64 -16.53
CA ILE A 483 -2.42 -6.28 -17.07
C ILE A 483 -3.74 -5.72 -16.52
N ILE A 484 -3.60 -4.87 -15.51
CA ILE A 484 -4.72 -4.37 -14.70
C ILE A 484 -5.17 -3.03 -15.25
N GLY A 485 -6.44 -2.91 -15.64
CA GLY A 485 -7.06 -1.63 -15.95
C GLY A 485 -7.65 -0.97 -14.71
N ASP A 486 -7.38 0.31 -14.50
CA ASP A 486 -8.02 1.16 -13.48
C ASP A 486 -8.66 2.41 -14.12
N ASP A 487 -7.86 3.38 -14.55
CA ASP A 487 -8.35 4.64 -15.13
C ASP A 487 -9.17 4.40 -16.40
N ASN A 488 -8.75 3.43 -17.23
CA ASN A 488 -9.39 3.14 -18.52
C ASN A 488 -10.74 2.39 -18.41
N ILE A 489 -11.11 1.89 -17.22
CA ILE A 489 -12.38 1.19 -16.97
C ILE A 489 -13.25 1.88 -15.92
N THR A 490 -12.69 2.60 -14.95
CA THR A 490 -13.41 3.30 -13.86
C THR A 490 -14.46 2.44 -13.13
N THR A 491 -14.22 1.13 -12.98
CA THR A 491 -15.17 0.17 -12.38
C THR A 491 -16.56 0.20 -13.05
N LYS A 492 -16.64 0.59 -14.32
CA LYS A 492 -17.88 0.67 -15.09
C LYS A 492 -18.05 -0.59 -15.91
N ASP A 493 -19.17 -1.28 -15.71
CA ASP A 493 -19.52 -2.53 -16.39
C ASP A 493 -19.37 -2.45 -17.93
N SER A 494 -19.88 -1.40 -18.56
CA SER A 494 -19.77 -1.23 -20.01
C SER A 494 -18.33 -1.03 -20.49
N SER A 495 -17.52 -0.27 -19.74
CA SER A 495 -16.11 -0.02 -20.09
C SER A 495 -15.25 -1.26 -19.87
N ILE A 496 -15.50 -2.03 -18.81
CA ILE A 496 -14.87 -3.32 -18.56
C ILE A 496 -15.12 -4.26 -19.75
N GLU A 497 -16.38 -4.39 -20.18
CA GLU A 497 -16.74 -5.23 -21.34
C GLU A 497 -16.06 -4.74 -22.62
N GLU A 498 -16.06 -3.43 -22.88
CA GLU A 498 -15.41 -2.86 -24.07
C GLU A 498 -13.90 -3.14 -24.09
N LYS A 499 -13.18 -2.82 -23.01
CA LYS A 499 -11.72 -2.97 -22.93
C LYS A 499 -11.31 -4.45 -22.98
N ALA A 500 -12.12 -5.35 -22.40
CA ALA A 500 -11.92 -6.79 -22.50
C ALA A 500 -12.15 -7.31 -23.93
N ASP A 501 -13.25 -6.92 -24.59
CA ASP A 501 -13.56 -7.32 -25.97
C ASP A 501 -12.46 -6.88 -26.95
N ARG A 502 -11.78 -5.77 -26.65
CA ARG A 502 -10.68 -5.22 -27.44
C ARG A 502 -9.31 -5.81 -27.08
N GLY A 503 -9.24 -6.71 -26.10
CA GLY A 503 -8.00 -7.36 -25.65
C GLY A 503 -7.00 -6.40 -25.01
N LEU A 504 -7.47 -5.36 -24.33
CA LEU A 504 -6.62 -4.31 -23.74
C LEU A 504 -6.22 -4.62 -22.29
N ILE A 505 -6.99 -5.46 -21.60
CA ILE A 505 -6.75 -5.83 -20.20
C ILE A 505 -7.05 -7.32 -20.02
N ASN A 506 -6.44 -7.94 -19.01
CA ASN A 506 -6.80 -9.29 -18.55
C ASN A 506 -7.22 -9.33 -17.07
N THR A 507 -7.15 -8.19 -16.39
CA THR A 507 -7.51 -8.03 -14.98
C THR A 507 -8.16 -6.66 -14.80
N ALA A 508 -9.22 -6.58 -14.00
CA ALA A 508 -9.94 -5.34 -13.71
C ALA A 508 -9.69 -4.91 -12.26
N LEU A 509 -9.30 -3.65 -12.06
CA LEU A 509 -9.28 -3.05 -10.73
C LEU A 509 -10.70 -2.57 -10.37
N ILE A 510 -11.18 -2.98 -9.19
CA ILE A 510 -12.54 -2.70 -8.73
C ILE A 510 -12.48 -1.73 -7.56
N LYS A 511 -12.97 -0.52 -7.78
CA LYS A 511 -13.12 0.57 -6.81
C LYS A 511 -14.59 0.99 -6.80
N LEU A 512 -15.37 0.50 -5.83
CA LEU A 512 -16.81 0.78 -5.77
C LEU A 512 -17.14 2.27 -5.77
N ASN A 513 -16.26 3.12 -5.26
CA ASN A 513 -16.48 4.56 -5.29
C ASN A 513 -16.34 5.16 -6.70
N GLN A 514 -15.68 4.51 -7.66
CA GLN A 514 -15.68 4.96 -9.05
C GLN A 514 -17.05 4.83 -9.73
N ILE A 515 -17.93 3.95 -9.23
CA ILE A 515 -19.29 3.76 -9.77
C ILE A 515 -20.39 4.23 -8.80
N GLY A 516 -20.17 4.11 -7.49
CA GLY A 516 -20.89 4.81 -6.44
C GLY A 516 -22.09 4.10 -5.81
N SER A 517 -22.26 2.79 -6.00
CA SER A 517 -23.20 1.96 -5.24
C SER A 517 -22.69 0.51 -5.12
N VAL A 518 -23.19 -0.24 -4.14
CA VAL A 518 -22.84 -1.66 -3.96
C VAL A 518 -23.31 -2.49 -5.16
N THR A 519 -24.53 -2.26 -5.63
CA THR A 519 -25.14 -3.03 -6.73
C THR A 519 -24.46 -2.79 -8.07
N GLU A 520 -24.08 -1.56 -8.39
CA GLU A 520 -23.30 -1.28 -9.61
C GLU A 520 -21.88 -1.87 -9.50
N GLY A 521 -21.30 -1.90 -8.30
CA GLY A 521 -20.04 -2.62 -8.06
C GLY A 521 -20.14 -4.13 -8.31
N VAL A 522 -21.23 -4.76 -7.85
CA VAL A 522 -21.54 -6.17 -8.16
C VAL A 522 -21.64 -6.39 -9.66
N LEU A 523 -22.33 -5.50 -10.38
CA LEU A 523 -22.47 -5.59 -11.83
C LEU A 523 -21.12 -5.51 -12.56
N ALA A 524 -20.24 -4.60 -12.14
CA ALA A 524 -18.89 -4.47 -12.68
C ALA A 524 -18.06 -5.76 -12.47
N ILE A 525 -18.09 -6.33 -11.26
CA ILE A 525 -17.40 -7.58 -10.94
C ILE A 525 -17.92 -8.75 -11.78
N LEU A 526 -19.24 -8.91 -11.88
CA LEU A 526 -19.84 -9.98 -12.68
C LEU A 526 -19.51 -9.84 -14.16
N THR A 527 -19.46 -8.62 -14.67
CA THR A 527 -19.05 -8.34 -16.05
C THR A 527 -17.60 -8.75 -16.28
N ALA A 528 -16.69 -8.38 -15.37
CA ALA A 528 -15.29 -8.79 -15.43
C ALA A 528 -15.15 -10.34 -15.41
N ILE A 529 -15.84 -11.01 -14.48
CA ILE A 529 -15.84 -12.48 -14.37
C ILE A 529 -16.32 -13.13 -15.67
N GLY A 530 -17.44 -12.67 -16.24
CA GLY A 530 -17.98 -13.23 -17.48
C GLY A 530 -17.11 -12.94 -18.72
N LYS A 531 -16.26 -11.91 -18.67
CA LYS A 531 -15.22 -11.62 -19.67
C LYS A 531 -13.88 -12.33 -19.40
N LYS A 532 -13.85 -13.28 -18.45
CA LYS A 532 -12.65 -14.04 -18.07
C LYS A 532 -11.52 -13.15 -17.56
N LEU A 533 -11.85 -11.98 -17.02
CA LEU A 533 -10.89 -11.12 -16.34
C LEU A 533 -10.80 -11.54 -14.88
N GLU A 534 -9.59 -11.46 -14.34
CA GLU A 534 -9.40 -11.48 -12.90
C GLU A 534 -9.84 -10.15 -12.28
N THR A 535 -10.15 -10.13 -10.98
CA THR A 535 -10.53 -8.90 -10.28
C THR A 535 -9.59 -8.62 -9.12
N VAL A 536 -9.12 -7.39 -8.99
CA VAL A 536 -8.40 -6.90 -7.82
C VAL A 536 -9.24 -5.78 -7.19
N VAL A 537 -9.68 -5.95 -5.95
CA VAL A 537 -10.43 -4.90 -5.26
C VAL A 537 -9.45 -3.92 -4.64
N SER A 538 -9.71 -2.62 -4.80
CA SER A 538 -8.77 -1.58 -4.41
C SER A 538 -9.39 -0.51 -3.52
N HIS A 539 -8.58 -0.01 -2.61
CA HIS A 539 -8.83 1.23 -1.88
C HIS A 539 -8.73 2.47 -2.79
N ARG A 540 -8.87 3.67 -2.19
CA ARG A 540 -8.39 4.92 -2.78
C ARG A 540 -7.34 5.61 -1.91
N SER A 541 -6.57 6.48 -2.53
CA SER A 541 -5.52 7.30 -1.90
C SER A 541 -6.00 8.08 -0.68
N LYS A 542 -7.26 8.51 -0.65
CA LYS A 542 -7.86 9.18 0.52
C LYS A 542 -8.98 8.31 1.10
N SER A 543 -8.69 7.52 2.13
CA SER A 543 -9.69 6.62 2.72
C SER A 543 -10.10 7.04 4.13
N PRO A 544 -11.39 6.89 4.49
CA PRO A 544 -11.82 6.86 5.88
C PRO A 544 -11.45 5.52 6.54
N ILE A 545 -11.67 5.39 7.85
CA ILE A 545 -11.62 4.11 8.56
C ILE A 545 -12.86 3.30 8.18
N GLU A 546 -12.73 2.54 7.10
CA GLU A 546 -13.79 1.75 6.49
C GLU A 546 -13.18 0.50 5.84
N ASP A 547 -13.90 -0.61 5.89
CA ASP A 547 -13.39 -1.94 5.53
C ASP A 547 -14.16 -2.67 4.44
N PHE A 548 -15.09 -1.98 3.74
CA PHE A 548 -15.93 -2.63 2.75
C PHE A 548 -15.11 -3.21 1.59
N GLU A 549 -13.95 -2.65 1.25
CA GLU A 549 -13.10 -3.18 0.18
C GLU A 549 -12.67 -4.63 0.48
N ALA A 550 -12.35 -4.94 1.74
CA ALA A 550 -12.04 -6.29 2.17
C ALA A 550 -13.27 -7.21 2.10
N GLN A 551 -14.44 -6.70 2.51
CA GLN A 551 -15.71 -7.44 2.44
C GLN A 551 -16.10 -7.76 1.00
N VAL A 552 -15.94 -6.81 0.08
CA VAL A 552 -16.18 -7.00 -1.36
C VAL A 552 -15.22 -8.04 -1.92
N ALA A 553 -13.92 -7.94 -1.63
CA ALA A 553 -12.92 -8.87 -2.13
C ALA A 553 -13.17 -10.33 -1.69
N LEU A 554 -13.60 -10.51 -0.43
CA LEU A 554 -14.04 -11.81 0.08
C LEU A 554 -15.36 -12.26 -0.56
N ALA A 555 -16.31 -11.36 -0.78
CA ALA A 555 -17.58 -11.68 -1.41
C ALA A 555 -17.40 -12.19 -2.85
N SER A 556 -16.47 -11.60 -3.61
CA SER A 556 -16.22 -11.90 -5.02
C SER A 556 -15.16 -12.96 -5.28
N ASN A 557 -14.49 -13.49 -4.25
CA ASN A 557 -13.29 -14.33 -4.41
C ASN A 557 -12.23 -13.66 -5.31
N SER A 558 -12.03 -12.35 -5.14
CA SER A 558 -11.11 -11.59 -5.96
C SER A 558 -9.68 -12.15 -5.91
N LEU A 559 -8.94 -11.94 -7.00
CA LEU A 559 -7.53 -12.30 -7.08
C LEU A 559 -6.73 -11.61 -5.98
N GLY A 560 -6.93 -10.30 -5.83
CA GLY A 560 -6.14 -9.48 -4.92
C GLY A 560 -6.94 -8.41 -4.21
N LEU A 561 -6.35 -7.92 -3.12
CA LEU A 561 -6.76 -6.74 -2.39
C LEU A 561 -5.60 -5.73 -2.40
N LYS A 562 -5.78 -4.61 -3.11
CA LYS A 562 -4.87 -3.45 -3.12
C LYS A 562 -5.35 -2.43 -2.09
N ALA A 563 -4.88 -2.58 -0.85
CA ALA A 563 -5.33 -1.76 0.27
C ALA A 563 -4.20 -0.91 0.89
N GLY A 564 -3.10 -0.69 0.18
CA GLY A 564 -1.96 0.14 0.60
C GLY A 564 -0.92 -0.58 1.47
N GLY A 565 0.04 0.17 1.99
CA GLY A 565 1.13 -0.28 2.85
C GLY A 565 0.75 -0.42 4.33
N GLY A 566 1.71 -0.89 5.13
CA GLY A 566 1.47 -1.30 6.53
C GLY A 566 1.56 -0.22 7.60
N SER A 567 1.59 1.07 7.22
CA SER A 567 1.92 2.17 8.15
C SER A 567 0.72 3.04 8.58
N ASN A 568 -0.48 2.74 8.09
CA ASN A 568 -1.62 3.65 8.14
C ASN A 568 -2.90 2.93 8.62
N SER A 569 -3.61 3.49 9.61
CA SER A 569 -4.77 2.84 10.23
C SER A 569 -5.93 2.57 9.26
N GLU A 570 -6.19 3.47 8.31
CA GLU A 570 -7.21 3.32 7.26
C GLU A 570 -6.90 2.23 6.24
N ARG A 571 -5.65 1.76 6.22
CA ARG A 571 -5.18 0.63 5.41
C ARG A 571 -5.26 -0.65 6.24
N LEU A 572 -4.70 -0.60 7.45
CA LEU A 572 -4.68 -1.71 8.38
C LEU A 572 -6.07 -2.23 8.75
N CYS A 573 -7.09 -1.36 8.83
CA CYS A 573 -8.47 -1.80 9.12
C CYS A 573 -9.04 -2.74 8.04
N LYS A 574 -8.59 -2.61 6.78
CA LYS A 574 -9.02 -3.49 5.67
C LYS A 574 -8.38 -4.87 5.80
N TYR A 575 -7.09 -4.93 6.09
CA TYR A 575 -6.38 -6.20 6.35
C TYR A 575 -6.91 -6.89 7.61
N GLU A 576 -7.15 -6.13 8.68
CA GLU A 576 -7.77 -6.62 9.92
C GLU A 576 -9.19 -7.18 9.65
N ALA A 577 -9.97 -6.53 8.80
CA ALA A 577 -11.31 -7.00 8.44
C ALA A 577 -11.29 -8.38 7.76
N VAL A 578 -10.30 -8.65 6.89
CA VAL A 578 -10.13 -9.99 6.31
C VAL A 578 -9.90 -11.02 7.42
N VAL A 579 -8.93 -10.76 8.30
CA VAL A 579 -8.64 -11.65 9.44
C VAL A 579 -9.88 -11.87 10.32
N ARG A 580 -10.61 -10.79 10.64
CA ARG A 580 -11.81 -10.83 11.47
C ARG A 580 -12.92 -11.66 10.83
N VAL A 581 -13.22 -11.42 9.55
CA VAL A 581 -14.25 -12.18 8.82
C VAL A 581 -13.86 -13.65 8.73
N MET A 582 -12.60 -13.98 8.42
CA MET A 582 -12.15 -15.37 8.35
C MET A 582 -12.27 -16.10 9.68
N ARG A 583 -11.89 -15.44 10.79
CA ARG A 583 -12.09 -15.99 12.15
C ARG A 583 -13.56 -16.18 12.49
N GLU A 584 -14.42 -15.25 12.11
CA GLU A 584 -15.87 -15.36 12.31
C GLU A 584 -16.45 -16.57 11.56
N ILE A 585 -16.07 -16.75 10.29
CA ILE A 585 -16.49 -17.90 9.49
C ILE A 585 -16.04 -19.21 10.15
N GLN A 586 -14.75 -19.31 10.52
CA GLN A 586 -14.22 -20.50 11.17
C GLN A 586 -14.93 -20.81 12.49
N ARG A 587 -15.23 -19.78 13.29
CA ARG A 587 -16.00 -19.93 14.53
C ARG A 587 -17.41 -20.44 14.26
N LYS A 588 -18.14 -19.85 13.29
CA LYS A 588 -19.49 -20.30 12.89
C LYS A 588 -19.48 -21.77 12.47
N LEU A 589 -18.45 -22.20 11.72
CA LEU A 589 -18.29 -23.59 11.31
C LEU A 589 -17.99 -24.53 12.50
N ALA A 590 -17.15 -24.10 13.45
CA ALA A 590 -16.76 -24.92 14.60
C ALA A 590 -17.90 -25.13 15.60
N ILE A 591 -18.74 -24.12 15.84
CA ILE A 591 -19.88 -24.23 16.77
C ILE A 591 -21.03 -25.04 16.15
N GLY A 592 -21.07 -25.17 14.81
CA GLY A 592 -22.08 -25.96 14.10
C GLY A 592 -23.50 -25.37 14.15
N GLU A 593 -23.64 -24.13 14.62
CA GLU A 593 -24.87 -23.56 15.17
C GLU A 593 -26.04 -23.56 14.17
N GLU A 594 -26.99 -24.47 14.40
CA GLU A 594 -28.39 -24.08 14.46
C GLU A 594 -28.62 -23.58 15.89
N VAL A 595 -28.70 -22.27 16.10
CA VAL A 595 -29.33 -21.77 17.31
C VAL A 595 -30.79 -22.19 17.20
N LYS A 596 -31.20 -23.27 17.88
CA LYS A 596 -32.62 -23.61 18.03
C LYS A 596 -33.27 -22.51 18.85
N VAL A 597 -33.83 -21.53 18.16
CA VAL A 597 -34.68 -20.52 18.77
C VAL A 597 -35.99 -21.24 19.14
N ASP A 598 -36.38 -21.09 20.40
CA ASP A 598 -37.70 -21.52 20.88
C ASP A 598 -38.80 -20.93 19.96
N PRO A 599 -39.72 -21.74 19.38
CA PRO A 599 -40.73 -21.26 18.42
C PRO A 599 -41.56 -20.08 18.95
N ASP A 600 -41.83 -20.04 20.26
CA ASP A 600 -42.56 -18.93 20.88
C ASP A 600 -41.70 -17.66 20.93
N LYS A 601 -40.38 -17.80 21.06
CA LYS A 601 -39.42 -16.69 20.95
C LYS A 601 -39.23 -16.27 19.50
N GLU A 602 -39.37 -17.17 18.53
CA GLU A 602 -39.28 -16.84 17.10
C GLU A 602 -40.45 -15.95 16.65
N ALA A 603 -41.68 -16.27 17.07
CA ALA A 603 -42.85 -15.43 16.83
C ALA A 603 -42.71 -14.04 17.50
N LEU A 604 -42.18 -14.00 18.73
CA LEU A 604 -41.90 -12.76 19.44
C LEU A 604 -40.79 -11.93 18.77
N VAL A 605 -39.69 -12.56 18.37
CA VAL A 605 -38.58 -11.91 17.65
C VAL A 605 -39.08 -11.33 16.35
N LYS A 606 -39.85 -12.09 15.56
CA LYS A 606 -40.46 -11.61 14.33
C LYS A 606 -41.36 -10.40 14.59
N THR A 607 -42.23 -10.47 15.60
CA THR A 607 -43.10 -9.35 15.98
C THR A 607 -42.29 -8.11 16.39
N LEU A 608 -41.18 -8.28 17.10
CA LEU A 608 -40.30 -7.17 17.49
C LEU A 608 -39.57 -6.57 16.27
N THR A 609 -39.05 -7.42 15.38
CA THR A 609 -38.35 -7.00 14.16
C THR A 609 -39.29 -6.29 13.17
N ASP A 610 -40.54 -6.74 13.05
CA ASP A 610 -41.57 -6.12 12.20
C ASP A 610 -42.00 -4.72 12.70
N ASN A 611 -41.72 -4.41 13.96
CA ASN A 611 -41.94 -3.09 14.56
C ASN A 611 -40.68 -2.22 14.59
N LEU A 612 -39.55 -2.71 14.07
CA LEU A 612 -38.38 -1.87 13.86
C LEU A 612 -38.58 -1.01 12.61
N SER A 613 -38.22 0.26 12.73
CA SER A 613 -38.18 1.21 11.63
C SER A 613 -36.88 2.02 11.67
N ILE A 614 -36.56 2.66 10.54
CA ILE A 614 -35.48 3.65 10.50
C ILE A 614 -35.97 4.91 11.23
N THR A 615 -35.42 5.15 12.41
CA THR A 615 -35.86 6.22 13.31
C THR A 615 -35.03 7.50 13.17
N GLU A 616 -33.76 7.36 12.77
CA GLU A 616 -32.84 8.48 12.63
C GLU A 616 -31.78 8.12 11.59
N ILE A 617 -31.43 9.07 10.73
CA ILE A 617 -30.26 8.99 9.87
C ILE A 617 -29.36 10.15 10.28
N VAL A 618 -28.13 9.82 10.68
CA VAL A 618 -27.12 10.81 11.03
C VAL A 618 -26.08 10.81 9.93
N THR A 619 -25.89 11.95 9.29
CA THR A 619 -24.80 12.15 8.32
C THR A 619 -23.83 13.20 8.84
N ARG A 620 -22.57 13.04 8.48
CA ARG A 620 -21.48 13.93 8.88
C ARG A 620 -20.35 13.88 7.88
N GLU A 621 -19.51 14.90 7.94
CA GLU A 621 -18.19 14.81 7.35
C GLU A 621 -17.31 13.86 8.18
N VAL A 622 -16.64 12.93 7.51
CA VAL A 622 -15.64 12.03 8.08
C VAL A 622 -14.29 12.34 7.45
N SER A 623 -13.28 12.53 8.28
CA SER A 623 -11.92 12.81 7.80
C SER A 623 -11.33 11.59 7.10
N THR A 624 -10.69 11.82 5.96
CA THR A 624 -9.74 10.86 5.37
C THR A 624 -8.35 11.06 5.95
N ASN A 625 -7.45 10.11 5.68
CA ASN A 625 -6.02 10.20 6.01
C ASN A 625 -5.30 11.47 5.53
N THR A 626 -5.79 12.13 4.47
CA THR A 626 -5.22 13.39 3.97
C THR A 626 -5.92 14.64 4.50
N GLY A 627 -6.84 14.49 5.47
CA GLY A 627 -7.61 15.60 6.05
C GLY A 627 -8.67 16.21 5.12
N ILE A 628 -8.95 15.58 3.97
CA ILE A 628 -10.08 15.96 3.09
C ILE A 628 -11.31 15.18 3.58
N PRO A 629 -12.43 15.84 3.88
CA PRO A 629 -13.61 15.15 4.37
C PRO A 629 -14.32 14.38 3.26
N THR A 630 -14.96 13.29 3.64
CA THR A 630 -15.95 12.55 2.85
C THR A 630 -17.26 12.44 3.64
N VAL A 631 -18.30 11.86 3.03
CA VAL A 631 -19.59 11.65 3.69
C VAL A 631 -19.55 10.33 4.47
N GLY A 632 -19.87 10.40 5.76
CA GLY A 632 -20.20 9.24 6.58
C GLY A 632 -21.67 9.28 6.98
N VAL A 633 -22.32 8.13 6.94
CA VAL A 633 -23.75 7.95 7.26
C VAL A 633 -23.88 6.90 8.35
N GLU A 634 -24.77 7.14 9.30
CA GLU A 634 -25.24 6.19 10.29
C GLU A 634 -26.76 6.08 10.19
N VAL A 635 -27.25 4.89 9.82
CA VAL A 635 -28.67 4.55 9.83
C VAL A 635 -28.99 3.93 11.18
N LYS A 636 -29.90 4.55 11.92
CA LYS A 636 -30.33 4.06 13.23
C LYS A 636 -31.71 3.46 13.15
N VAL A 637 -31.84 2.32 13.81
CA VAL A 637 -33.05 1.50 13.80
C VAL A 637 -33.55 1.32 15.21
N GLY A 638 -34.85 1.44 15.38
CA GLY A 638 -35.50 1.33 16.68
C GLY A 638 -37.02 1.24 16.54
N ILE A 639 -37.71 1.41 17.66
CA ILE A 639 -39.17 1.42 17.73
C ILE A 639 -39.65 2.87 17.71
N GLU A 640 -40.46 3.21 16.71
CA GLU A 640 -41.03 4.55 16.57
C GLU A 640 -41.90 4.92 17.79
N GLY A 641 -41.83 6.19 18.21
CA GLY A 641 -42.55 6.68 19.40
C GLY A 641 -41.96 6.25 20.75
N SER A 642 -41.01 5.32 20.80
CA SER A 642 -40.36 4.90 22.05
C SER A 642 -39.15 5.76 22.39
N LYS A 643 -39.19 6.49 23.52
CA LYS A 643 -38.01 7.24 23.99
C LYS A 643 -36.82 6.34 24.31
N ARG A 644 -37.05 5.15 24.87
CA ARG A 644 -36.00 4.23 25.34
C ARG A 644 -35.45 3.35 24.21
N CYS A 645 -36.29 2.97 23.24
CA CYS A 645 -35.94 2.03 22.18
C CYS A 645 -35.91 2.69 20.79
N SER A 646 -35.85 4.02 20.71
CA SER A 646 -35.77 4.73 19.43
C SER A 646 -34.44 4.49 18.70
N LYS A 647 -33.38 4.06 19.38
CA LYS A 647 -32.03 3.90 18.80
C LYS A 647 -31.38 2.60 19.30
N LEU A 648 -31.89 1.46 18.83
CA LEU A 648 -31.42 0.12 19.26
C LEU A 648 -30.16 -0.31 18.49
N PHE A 649 -30.14 -0.08 17.19
CA PHE A 649 -29.05 -0.51 16.31
C PHE A 649 -28.57 0.66 15.46
N THR A 650 -27.28 0.67 15.12
CA THR A 650 -26.66 1.69 14.27
C THR A 650 -25.80 1.02 13.21
N PHE A 651 -26.00 1.39 11.95
CA PHE A 651 -25.27 0.85 10.80
C PHE A 651 -24.58 1.98 10.07
N GLY A 652 -23.25 1.91 9.99
CA GLY A 652 -22.42 2.94 9.38
C GLY A 652 -22.05 2.65 7.93
N GLY A 653 -21.75 3.68 7.17
CA GLY A 653 -21.08 3.60 5.87
C GLY A 653 -20.33 4.89 5.57
N ALA A 654 -19.11 4.78 5.06
CA ALA A 654 -18.31 5.92 4.60
C ALA A 654 -17.63 5.63 3.25
N THR A 655 -17.43 6.67 2.44
CA THR A 655 -16.92 6.51 1.08
C THR A 655 -15.49 7.02 0.93
N PRO A 656 -14.53 6.23 0.42
CA PRO A 656 -13.18 6.72 0.09
C PRO A 656 -13.20 7.66 -1.12
N LEU A 657 -12.16 8.48 -1.23
CA LEU A 657 -11.97 9.51 -2.26
C LEU A 657 -10.68 9.26 -3.03
N GLY A 658 -10.73 9.50 -4.34
CA GLY A 658 -9.54 9.44 -5.19
C GLY A 658 -8.88 10.77 -5.48
N THR A 659 -7.75 10.67 -6.14
CA THR A 659 -6.99 11.75 -6.78
C THR A 659 -7.13 11.70 -8.30
N SER A 660 -7.10 10.49 -8.88
CA SER A 660 -7.44 10.26 -10.30
C SER A 660 -8.94 10.45 -10.53
N ALA A 661 -9.27 11.06 -11.67
CA ALA A 661 -10.61 11.26 -12.18
C ALA A 661 -10.63 10.78 -13.62
N GLY A 662 -10.75 9.47 -13.81
CA GLY A 662 -11.07 8.92 -15.13
C GLY A 662 -12.29 9.64 -15.69
N THR A 663 -12.28 9.93 -16.99
CA THR A 663 -13.25 10.85 -17.62
C THR A 663 -14.72 10.50 -17.33
N ASP A 664 -15.01 9.22 -17.12
CA ASP A 664 -16.35 8.66 -16.91
C ASP A 664 -16.68 8.27 -15.44
N GLU A 665 -15.80 8.55 -14.48
CA GLU A 665 -15.99 8.19 -13.05
C GLU A 665 -17.21 8.87 -12.40
N ALA A 666 -17.84 8.21 -11.42
CA ALA A 666 -18.85 8.82 -10.56
C ALA A 666 -18.28 10.01 -9.75
N ILE A 667 -19.08 11.06 -9.62
CA ILE A 667 -18.62 12.37 -9.13
C ILE A 667 -18.66 12.41 -7.61
N HIS A 668 -17.49 12.64 -7.02
CA HIS A 668 -17.42 13.09 -5.63
C HIS A 668 -17.94 14.53 -5.51
N LEU A 669 -19.11 14.69 -4.89
CA LEU A 669 -19.74 16.00 -4.76
C LEU A 669 -19.09 16.80 -3.63
N ILE A 670 -18.34 17.83 -4.03
CA ILE A 670 -17.66 18.77 -3.14
C ILE A 670 -18.35 20.13 -3.13
N ASP A 671 -18.09 20.91 -2.08
CA ASP A 671 -18.73 22.21 -1.81
C ASP A 671 -18.45 23.25 -2.89
N SER A 672 -17.30 23.16 -3.56
CA SER A 672 -16.97 24.03 -4.69
C SER A 672 -17.85 23.80 -5.92
N ILE A 673 -18.52 22.64 -6.04
CA ILE A 673 -19.41 22.35 -7.16
C ILE A 673 -20.78 22.97 -6.90
N ILE A 674 -21.14 23.94 -7.74
CA ILE A 674 -22.40 24.69 -7.62
C ILE A 674 -23.32 24.30 -8.78
N PRO A 675 -24.56 23.84 -8.54
CA PRO A 675 -25.49 23.49 -9.61
C PRO A 675 -25.75 24.64 -10.60
N ALA A 676 -25.93 24.36 -11.89
CA ALA A 676 -26.23 25.37 -12.90
C ALA A 676 -27.55 26.14 -12.65
N ASN A 677 -28.51 25.53 -11.97
CA ASN A 677 -29.76 26.20 -11.63
C ASN A 677 -29.67 27.04 -10.35
N SER A 678 -28.51 27.14 -9.70
CA SER A 678 -28.30 27.86 -8.44
C SER A 678 -28.89 29.28 -8.49
N PRO A 679 -29.88 29.60 -7.64
CA PRO A 679 -30.46 30.94 -7.56
C PRO A 679 -29.41 32.01 -7.24
N VAL A 680 -28.46 31.68 -6.34
CA VAL A 680 -27.33 32.56 -5.98
C VAL A 680 -26.46 32.85 -7.20
N ALA A 681 -26.14 31.83 -8.01
CA ALA A 681 -25.34 32.01 -9.22
C ALA A 681 -26.05 32.84 -10.28
N LYS A 682 -27.38 32.74 -10.37
CA LYS A 682 -28.21 33.57 -11.26
C LYS A 682 -28.31 35.03 -10.79
N ARG A 683 -28.37 35.28 -9.48
CA ARG A 683 -28.39 36.65 -8.90
C ARG A 683 -27.04 37.36 -9.05
N HIS A 684 -25.93 36.62 -8.97
CA HIS A 684 -24.56 37.17 -9.00
C HIS A 684 -23.68 36.54 -10.11
N PRO A 685 -24.08 36.59 -11.39
CA PRO A 685 -23.38 35.87 -12.47
C PRO A 685 -21.95 36.37 -12.70
N ASP A 686 -21.64 37.60 -12.26
CA ASP A 686 -20.32 38.20 -12.31
C ASP A 686 -19.29 37.44 -11.44
N LEU A 687 -19.73 36.72 -10.41
CA LEU A 687 -18.85 36.00 -9.47
C LEU A 687 -18.55 34.55 -9.87
N PHE A 688 -19.28 34.00 -10.84
CA PHE A 688 -19.20 32.57 -11.19
C PHE A 688 -18.70 32.34 -12.62
N VAL A 689 -18.05 31.20 -12.82
CA VAL A 689 -17.68 30.67 -14.13
C VAL A 689 -18.41 29.35 -14.36
N LEU A 690 -19.09 29.24 -15.51
CA LEU A 690 -19.74 27.99 -15.92
C LEU A 690 -18.70 27.04 -16.47
N GLN A 691 -18.59 25.86 -15.87
CA GLN A 691 -17.83 24.74 -16.37
C GLN A 691 -18.67 24.03 -17.43
N LYS A 692 -18.21 24.08 -18.69
CA LYS A 692 -18.96 23.55 -19.84
C LYS A 692 -19.12 22.02 -19.81
N ILE A 693 -18.18 21.31 -19.19
CA ILE A 693 -18.10 19.85 -19.20
C ILE A 693 -19.17 19.24 -18.28
N ASP A 694 -19.24 19.69 -17.03
CA ASP A 694 -20.17 19.16 -16.03
C ASP A 694 -21.44 20.02 -15.86
N LYS A 695 -21.56 21.12 -16.61
CA LYS A 695 -22.65 22.10 -16.52
C LYS A 695 -22.87 22.60 -15.08
N THR A 696 -21.78 22.94 -14.39
CA THR A 696 -21.84 23.49 -13.03
C THR A 696 -21.06 24.80 -12.91
N TYR A 697 -21.35 25.60 -11.90
CA TYR A 697 -20.64 26.83 -11.59
C TYR A 697 -19.49 26.59 -10.62
N ARG A 698 -18.42 27.39 -10.76
CA ARG A 698 -17.37 27.60 -9.77
C ARG A 698 -17.23 29.10 -9.52
N PHE A 699 -16.76 29.50 -8.34
CA PHE A 699 -16.36 30.89 -8.12
C PHE A 699 -15.17 31.26 -9.02
N LYS A 700 -15.16 32.49 -9.54
CA LYS A 700 -14.00 33.02 -10.28
C LYS A 700 -12.82 33.22 -9.32
N LYS A 701 -11.59 33.10 -9.85
CA LYS A 701 -10.35 33.18 -9.04
C LYS A 701 -10.16 34.50 -8.27
N HIS A 702 -10.77 35.60 -8.74
CA HIS A 702 -10.64 36.91 -8.10
C HIS A 702 -11.65 37.16 -6.97
N VAL A 703 -12.62 36.26 -6.76
CA VAL A 703 -13.61 36.41 -5.69
C VAL A 703 -12.93 36.24 -4.34
N ASN A 704 -13.18 37.17 -3.42
CA ASN A 704 -12.64 37.18 -2.06
C ASN A 704 -13.72 37.59 -1.04
N ASP A 705 -13.36 37.59 0.25
CA ASP A 705 -14.27 37.88 1.36
C ASP A 705 -14.92 39.27 1.24
N GLU A 706 -14.16 40.28 0.83
CA GLU A 706 -14.65 41.64 0.62
C GLU A 706 -15.66 41.72 -0.53
N THR A 707 -15.36 41.06 -1.65
CA THR A 707 -16.24 41.02 -2.82
C THR A 707 -17.58 40.38 -2.45
N VAL A 708 -17.56 39.26 -1.72
CA VAL A 708 -18.77 38.57 -1.27
C VAL A 708 -19.55 39.41 -0.25
N ALA A 709 -18.87 39.97 0.75
CA ALA A 709 -19.50 40.82 1.77
C ALA A 709 -20.15 42.07 1.16
N SER A 710 -19.55 42.65 0.10
CA SER A 710 -20.08 43.83 -0.59
C SER A 710 -21.47 43.59 -1.22
N LYS A 711 -21.79 42.34 -1.56
CA LYS A 711 -23.07 41.96 -2.17
C LYS A 711 -24.23 41.88 -1.18
N LYS A 712 -23.94 41.83 0.13
CA LYS A 712 -24.93 41.75 1.23
C LYS A 712 -26.00 40.66 1.00
N ASP A 713 -25.59 39.51 0.49
CA ASP A 713 -26.44 38.34 0.26
C ASP A 713 -25.98 37.21 1.20
N ASP A 714 -26.84 36.82 2.13
CA ASP A 714 -26.54 35.81 3.15
C ASP A 714 -26.36 34.41 2.55
N GLU A 715 -27.12 34.06 1.50
CA GLU A 715 -26.98 32.79 0.79
C GLU A 715 -25.66 32.72 0.03
N LEU A 716 -25.25 33.84 -0.60
CA LEU A 716 -23.92 33.95 -1.23
C LEU A 716 -22.79 33.83 -0.19
N SER A 717 -22.97 34.47 0.96
CA SER A 717 -21.99 34.45 2.06
C SER A 717 -21.83 33.04 2.64
N GLU A 718 -22.93 32.31 2.83
CA GLU A 718 -22.91 30.91 3.26
C GLU A 718 -22.27 30.00 2.20
N LEU A 719 -22.63 30.18 0.92
CA LEU A 719 -22.04 29.43 -0.19
C LEU A 719 -20.52 29.63 -0.25
N TRP A 720 -20.06 30.88 -0.17
CA TRP A 720 -18.65 31.22 -0.13
C TRP A 720 -17.93 30.62 1.08
N ARG A 721 -18.55 30.69 2.27
CA ARG A 721 -18.01 30.07 3.49
C ARG A 721 -17.79 28.56 3.31
N ARG A 722 -18.72 27.86 2.67
CA ARG A 722 -18.58 26.43 2.34
C ARG A 722 -17.42 26.19 1.36
N VAL A 723 -17.37 26.93 0.26
CA VAL A 723 -16.31 26.78 -0.76
C VAL A 723 -14.91 27.06 -0.21
N LYS A 724 -14.75 27.94 0.78
CA LYS A 724 -13.43 28.19 1.39
C LYS A 724 -12.90 27.01 2.21
N ARG A 725 -13.78 26.14 2.73
CA ARG A 725 -13.37 25.00 3.56
C ARG A 725 -12.58 23.98 2.76
N PHE A 726 -11.54 23.43 3.38
CA PHE A 726 -10.69 22.38 2.78
C PHE A 726 -10.24 22.69 1.34
N LYS A 727 -9.98 23.97 1.03
CA LYS A 727 -9.64 24.45 -0.32
C LYS A 727 -10.68 24.08 -1.39
N GLY A 728 -11.98 24.18 -1.06
CA GLY A 728 -13.09 23.85 -1.96
C GLY A 728 -13.49 22.38 -1.99
N LYS A 729 -12.85 21.55 -1.17
CA LYS A 729 -13.04 20.09 -1.12
C LYS A 729 -13.86 19.62 0.08
N GLY A 730 -14.52 20.53 0.79
CA GLY A 730 -15.56 20.15 1.75
C GLY A 730 -16.68 19.38 1.05
N CYS A 731 -17.51 18.65 1.80
CA CYS A 731 -18.58 17.84 1.21
C CYS A 731 -19.94 18.05 1.91
N LEU A 732 -20.13 19.21 2.54
CA LEU A 732 -21.41 19.57 3.16
C LEU A 732 -22.59 19.54 2.19
N ASN A 733 -22.39 19.84 0.91
CA ASN A 733 -23.46 19.74 -0.07
C ASN A 733 -23.97 18.30 -0.22
N ALA A 734 -23.07 17.31 -0.17
CA ALA A 734 -23.42 15.90 -0.21
C ALA A 734 -24.04 15.44 1.13
N VAL A 735 -23.53 15.94 2.26
CA VAL A 735 -24.14 15.72 3.59
C VAL A 735 -25.58 16.24 3.60
N ASP A 736 -25.81 17.48 3.14
CA ASP A 736 -27.14 18.09 3.05
C ASP A 736 -28.09 17.28 2.17
N ASN A 737 -27.61 16.69 1.06
CA ASN A 737 -28.42 15.82 0.21
C ASN A 737 -28.86 14.56 0.96
N VAL A 738 -27.99 13.96 1.79
CA VAL A 738 -28.39 12.84 2.64
C VAL A 738 -29.46 13.31 3.63
N ASP A 739 -29.21 14.38 4.39
CA ASP A 739 -30.11 14.89 5.42
C ASP A 739 -31.48 15.30 4.90
N LYS A 740 -31.53 15.98 3.76
CA LYS A 740 -32.76 16.63 3.27
C LYS A 740 -33.54 15.78 2.27
N LEU A 741 -32.86 14.96 1.48
CA LEU A 741 -33.47 14.22 0.38
C LEU A 741 -33.55 12.73 0.68
N ILE A 742 -32.41 12.10 0.97
CA ILE A 742 -32.35 10.64 1.18
C ILE A 742 -33.04 10.27 2.50
N SER A 743 -32.81 11.03 3.58
CA SER A 743 -33.47 10.79 4.86
C SER A 743 -34.99 10.87 4.77
N LYS A 744 -35.53 11.80 3.97
CA LYS A 744 -36.97 11.90 3.73
C LYS A 744 -37.55 10.64 3.09
N ALA A 745 -36.78 9.98 2.23
CA ALA A 745 -37.21 8.74 1.58
C ALA A 745 -37.10 7.50 2.48
N LEU A 746 -36.28 7.54 3.53
CA LEU A 746 -35.97 6.38 4.37
C LEU A 746 -36.58 6.42 5.78
N LEU A 747 -36.73 7.60 6.39
CA LEU A 747 -37.24 7.73 7.76
C LEU A 747 -38.67 7.18 7.88
N GLY A 748 -38.92 6.44 8.96
CA GLY A 748 -40.20 5.80 9.24
C GLY A 748 -40.46 4.51 8.48
N LYS A 749 -39.65 4.17 7.46
CA LYS A 749 -39.78 2.87 6.78
C LYS A 749 -39.54 1.73 7.76
N ARG A 750 -40.45 0.77 7.78
CA ARG A 750 -40.26 -0.47 8.54
C ARG A 750 -39.14 -1.27 7.91
N ILE A 751 -38.39 -1.97 8.74
CA ILE A 751 -37.33 -2.85 8.26
C ILE A 751 -37.89 -3.97 7.38
N SER A 752 -39.09 -4.46 7.69
CA SER A 752 -39.82 -5.45 6.88
C SER A 752 -40.24 -4.94 5.49
N GLU A 753 -40.27 -3.62 5.28
CA GLU A 753 -40.58 -2.98 4.00
C GLU A 753 -39.31 -2.66 3.20
N LEU A 754 -38.12 -2.86 3.77
CA LEU A 754 -36.87 -2.68 3.06
C LEU A 754 -36.67 -3.87 2.13
N GLY A 755 -36.59 -3.54 0.84
CA GLY A 755 -36.27 -4.47 -0.22
C GLY A 755 -34.85 -5.02 -0.17
N GLU A 756 -34.47 -5.74 -1.22
CA GLU A 756 -33.08 -6.15 -1.42
C GLU A 756 -32.17 -4.95 -1.68
N VAL A 757 -30.85 -5.10 -1.50
CA VAL A 757 -29.87 -4.01 -1.70
C VAL A 757 -30.02 -3.36 -3.09
N VAL A 758 -30.38 -4.16 -4.10
CA VAL A 758 -30.67 -3.71 -5.48
C VAL A 758 -31.83 -2.71 -5.53
N GLU A 759 -32.89 -2.95 -4.76
CA GLU A 759 -34.08 -2.10 -4.73
C GLU A 759 -33.80 -0.80 -3.97
N LEU A 760 -32.97 -0.87 -2.93
CA LEU A 760 -32.49 0.28 -2.18
C LEU A 760 -31.57 1.15 -3.05
N ASP A 761 -30.62 0.54 -3.77
CA ASP A 761 -29.75 1.26 -4.70
C ASP A 761 -30.55 1.85 -5.88
N ARG A 762 -31.55 1.12 -6.41
CA ARG A 762 -32.47 1.68 -7.43
C ARG A 762 -33.18 2.93 -6.91
N MET A 763 -33.72 2.90 -5.68
CA MET A 763 -34.35 4.07 -5.08
C MET A 763 -33.38 5.26 -5.01
N LEU A 764 -32.12 5.04 -4.64
CA LEU A 764 -31.11 6.11 -4.61
C LEU A 764 -30.81 6.66 -6.02
N LEU A 765 -30.76 5.81 -7.04
CA LEU A 765 -30.56 6.24 -8.43
C LEU A 765 -31.78 6.96 -9.01
N GLU A 766 -32.99 6.56 -8.62
CA GLU A 766 -34.22 7.29 -8.97
C GLU A 766 -34.24 8.68 -8.33
N LEU A 767 -33.80 8.81 -7.08
CA LEU A 767 -33.61 10.13 -6.44
C LEU A 767 -32.57 10.97 -7.18
N GLU A 768 -31.44 10.39 -7.62
CA GLU A 768 -30.44 11.07 -8.45
C GLU A 768 -31.04 11.59 -9.76
N LYS A 769 -31.80 10.74 -10.46
CA LYS A 769 -32.47 11.09 -11.72
C LYS A 769 -33.50 12.21 -11.52
N ASN A 770 -34.34 12.09 -10.50
CA ASN A 770 -35.38 13.08 -10.21
C ASN A 770 -34.77 14.44 -9.84
N LEU A 771 -33.68 14.43 -9.06
CA LEU A 771 -32.95 15.64 -8.72
C LEU A 771 -32.26 16.25 -9.96
N ALA A 772 -31.77 15.43 -10.89
CA ALA A 772 -31.21 15.92 -12.15
C ALA A 772 -32.26 16.61 -13.05
N LEU A 773 -33.47 16.06 -13.11
CA LEU A 773 -34.61 16.67 -13.81
C LEU A 773 -34.99 18.01 -13.17
N GLU A 774 -35.12 18.05 -11.84
CA GLU A 774 -35.42 19.28 -11.09
C GLU A 774 -34.33 20.35 -11.30
N ARG A 775 -33.06 19.93 -11.38
CA ARG A 775 -31.93 20.82 -11.61
C ARG A 775 -31.72 21.23 -13.06
N GLY A 776 -32.45 20.64 -14.00
CA GLY A 776 -32.28 20.86 -15.44
C GLY A 776 -30.95 20.35 -15.98
N THR A 777 -30.26 19.45 -15.26
CA THR A 777 -29.05 18.77 -15.74
C THR A 777 -29.39 17.59 -16.63
N LEU A 778 -30.63 17.09 -16.55
CA LEU A 778 -31.23 16.07 -17.40
C LEU A 778 -32.52 16.63 -18.04
N SER A 779 -32.71 16.40 -19.35
CA SER A 779 -33.94 16.78 -20.05
C SER A 779 -35.09 15.82 -19.71
N PRO A 780 -36.35 16.27 -19.59
CA PRO A 780 -37.51 15.37 -19.50
C PRO A 780 -37.61 14.39 -20.68
N ASP A 781 -37.15 14.79 -21.86
CA ASP A 781 -37.13 13.98 -23.09
C ASP A 781 -35.80 13.21 -23.29
N ALA A 782 -34.95 13.13 -22.25
CA ALA A 782 -33.65 12.47 -22.34
C ALA A 782 -33.78 10.97 -22.64
N SER A 783 -32.88 10.47 -23.50
CA SER A 783 -32.84 9.04 -23.86
C SER A 783 -32.53 8.17 -22.62
N LYS A 784 -32.88 6.88 -22.66
CA LYS A 784 -32.57 5.95 -21.57
C LYS A 784 -31.07 5.90 -21.26
N ASP A 785 -30.22 5.95 -22.28
CA ASP A 785 -28.76 5.97 -22.10
C ASP A 785 -28.28 7.24 -21.41
N GLU A 786 -28.88 8.39 -21.74
CA GLU A 786 -28.59 9.66 -21.07
C GLU A 786 -29.03 9.62 -19.60
N GLN A 787 -30.21 9.06 -19.32
CA GLN A 787 -30.68 8.85 -17.94
C GLN A 787 -29.74 7.93 -17.14
N ILE A 788 -29.33 6.80 -17.72
CA ILE A 788 -28.37 5.87 -17.11
C ILE A 788 -27.05 6.57 -16.84
N ARG A 789 -26.53 7.33 -17.82
CA ARG A 789 -25.28 8.08 -17.66
C ARG A 789 -25.35 9.07 -16.51
N VAL A 790 -26.45 9.83 -16.39
CA VAL A 790 -26.64 10.76 -15.25
C VAL A 790 -26.69 10.02 -13.92
N MET A 791 -27.45 8.91 -13.84
CA MET A 791 -27.53 8.08 -12.64
C MET A 791 -26.19 7.43 -12.26
N GLN A 792 -25.36 7.03 -13.22
CA GLN A 792 -24.02 6.49 -12.99
C GLN A 792 -23.06 7.57 -12.48
N ARG A 793 -23.16 8.79 -13.04
CA ARG A 793 -22.30 9.92 -12.65
C ARG A 793 -22.58 10.42 -11.25
N LYS A 794 -23.82 10.31 -10.73
CA LYS A 794 -24.20 10.72 -9.36
C LYS A 794 -23.80 12.16 -9.04
N GLY A 795 -23.83 13.03 -10.04
CA GLY A 795 -23.38 14.41 -9.94
C GLY A 795 -24.29 15.30 -9.09
N ASN A 796 -25.52 14.88 -8.81
CA ASN A 796 -26.52 15.70 -8.13
C ASN A 796 -26.61 15.40 -6.63
N LEU A 797 -26.80 14.13 -6.25
CA LEU A 797 -26.74 13.63 -4.87
C LEU A 797 -25.31 13.54 -4.36
N GLY A 798 -24.39 13.15 -5.24
CA GLY A 798 -22.99 12.86 -4.92
C GLY A 798 -22.76 11.38 -4.71
N MET A 799 -21.76 10.83 -5.41
CA MET A 799 -21.35 9.43 -5.25
C MET A 799 -21.00 9.08 -3.80
N ASN A 800 -20.34 10.01 -3.09
CA ASN A 800 -20.00 9.89 -1.68
C ASN A 800 -21.24 9.81 -0.77
N ALA A 801 -22.37 10.41 -1.16
CA ALA A 801 -23.62 10.24 -0.44
C ALA A 801 -24.24 8.87 -0.75
N VAL A 802 -24.38 8.54 -2.04
CA VAL A 802 -25.05 7.31 -2.49
C VAL A 802 -24.33 6.06 -1.98
N LEU A 803 -23.01 5.96 -2.13
CA LEU A 803 -22.26 4.78 -1.70
C LEU A 803 -22.27 4.63 -0.16
N SER A 804 -22.13 5.72 0.59
CA SER A 804 -22.18 5.67 2.05
C SER A 804 -23.54 5.20 2.57
N VAL A 805 -24.64 5.64 1.95
CA VAL A 805 -25.99 5.15 2.29
C VAL A 805 -26.17 3.70 1.85
N SER A 806 -25.75 3.35 0.63
CA SER A 806 -25.81 1.99 0.08
C SER A 806 -25.12 0.98 1.00
N LEU A 807 -23.91 1.30 1.50
CA LEU A 807 -23.17 0.47 2.46
C LEU A 807 -23.87 0.34 3.81
N ALA A 808 -24.38 1.46 4.35
CA ALA A 808 -25.09 1.45 5.64
C ALA A 808 -26.37 0.60 5.57
N LEU A 809 -27.12 0.72 4.47
CA LEU A 809 -28.34 -0.05 4.22
C LEU A 809 -28.05 -1.53 3.94
N ALA A 810 -26.98 -1.85 3.19
CA ALA A 810 -26.56 -3.23 2.96
C ALA A 810 -26.15 -3.94 4.27
N ARG A 811 -25.47 -3.22 5.19
CA ARG A 811 -25.14 -3.73 6.53
C ARG A 811 -26.38 -3.92 7.41
N LEU A 812 -27.32 -2.98 7.36
CA LEU A 812 -28.61 -3.09 8.03
C LEU A 812 -29.35 -4.34 7.55
N LYS A 813 -29.58 -4.46 6.24
CA LYS A 813 -30.26 -5.60 5.62
C LYS A 813 -29.58 -6.92 5.96
N GLY A 814 -28.25 -6.99 5.83
CA GLY A 814 -27.48 -8.17 6.21
C GLY A 814 -27.69 -8.56 7.66
N THR A 815 -27.57 -7.62 8.58
CA THR A 815 -27.71 -7.89 10.02
C THR A 815 -29.10 -8.42 10.37
N MET A 816 -30.15 -7.92 9.72
CA MET A 816 -31.52 -8.40 9.91
C MET A 816 -31.72 -9.84 9.41
N GLU A 817 -30.87 -10.29 8.50
CA GLU A 817 -30.86 -11.66 7.97
C GLU A 817 -29.79 -12.54 8.64
N GLY A 818 -29.09 -12.04 9.67
CA GLY A 818 -27.98 -12.75 10.31
C GLY A 818 -26.73 -12.89 9.43
N LYS A 819 -26.61 -12.05 8.40
CA LYS A 819 -25.54 -12.06 7.39
C LYS A 819 -24.60 -10.87 7.55
N ALA A 820 -23.30 -11.11 7.39
CA ALA A 820 -22.32 -10.06 7.23
C ALA A 820 -22.41 -9.39 5.84
N LEU A 821 -21.79 -8.23 5.68
CA LEU A 821 -21.81 -7.48 4.41
C LEU A 821 -21.31 -8.32 3.22
N TRP A 822 -20.21 -9.06 3.39
CA TRP A 822 -19.70 -9.94 2.32
C TRP A 822 -20.69 -11.03 1.90
N GLU A 823 -21.51 -11.54 2.83
CA GLU A 823 -22.52 -12.57 2.54
C GLU A 823 -23.66 -12.00 1.70
N VAL A 824 -24.11 -10.78 2.02
CA VAL A 824 -25.14 -10.05 1.26
C VAL A 824 -24.67 -9.82 -0.18
N ILE A 825 -23.45 -9.28 -0.34
CA ILE A 825 -22.86 -9.02 -1.67
C ILE A 825 -22.73 -10.33 -2.46
N ARG A 826 -22.22 -11.38 -1.83
CA ARG A 826 -22.05 -12.69 -2.47
C ARG A 826 -23.38 -13.30 -2.89
N GLU A 827 -24.41 -13.21 -2.06
CA GLU A 827 -25.73 -13.74 -2.41
C GLU A 827 -26.34 -13.03 -3.61
N GLN A 828 -26.19 -11.71 -3.68
CA GLN A 828 -26.61 -10.92 -4.83
C GLN A 828 -25.87 -11.36 -6.11
N MET A 829 -24.55 -11.58 -6.03
CA MET A 829 -23.75 -12.11 -7.13
C MET A 829 -24.23 -13.50 -7.58
N VAL A 830 -24.32 -14.45 -6.65
CA VAL A 830 -24.77 -15.83 -6.91
C VAL A 830 -26.15 -15.85 -7.57
N THR A 831 -27.08 -15.06 -7.05
CA THR A 831 -28.44 -14.97 -7.57
C THR A 831 -28.45 -14.41 -8.99
N THR A 832 -27.66 -13.35 -9.25
CA THR A 832 -27.57 -12.73 -10.58
C THR A 832 -26.96 -13.68 -11.60
N MET A 833 -25.87 -14.38 -11.24
CA MET A 833 -25.24 -15.39 -12.11
C MET A 833 -26.22 -16.51 -12.43
N SER A 834 -26.89 -17.05 -11.41
CA SER A 834 -27.83 -18.17 -11.57
C SER A 834 -29.00 -17.81 -12.50
N LYS A 835 -29.60 -16.62 -12.30
CA LYS A 835 -30.66 -16.10 -13.19
C LYS A 835 -30.16 -15.90 -14.62
N THR A 836 -28.96 -15.34 -14.78
CA THR A 836 -28.34 -15.13 -16.09
C THR A 836 -28.10 -16.44 -16.81
N ILE A 837 -27.57 -17.46 -16.12
CA ILE A 837 -27.34 -18.78 -16.71
C ILE A 837 -28.67 -19.45 -17.08
N ALA A 838 -29.67 -19.42 -16.19
CA ALA A 838 -30.96 -20.05 -16.40
C ALA A 838 -31.68 -19.49 -17.64
N VAL A 839 -31.76 -18.16 -17.76
CA VAL A 839 -32.44 -17.48 -18.88
C VAL A 839 -31.72 -17.69 -20.21
N ASN A 840 -30.40 -17.94 -20.18
CA ASN A 840 -29.57 -18.06 -21.37
C ASN A 840 -29.19 -19.51 -21.73
N GLY A 841 -30.05 -20.47 -21.37
CA GLY A 841 -29.94 -21.85 -21.82
C GLY A 841 -29.18 -22.78 -20.87
N GLY A 842 -29.25 -22.52 -19.56
CA GLY A 842 -28.51 -23.22 -18.49
C GLY A 842 -28.40 -24.74 -18.66
N ILE A 843 -29.48 -25.43 -19.06
CA ILE A 843 -29.46 -26.88 -19.27
C ILE A 843 -28.54 -27.31 -20.43
N LYS A 844 -28.53 -26.58 -21.55
CA LYS A 844 -27.62 -26.87 -22.68
C LYS A 844 -26.18 -26.48 -22.35
N LEU A 845 -26.02 -25.45 -21.52
CA LEU A 845 -24.72 -25.01 -21.02
C LEU A 845 -24.12 -26.04 -20.07
N VAL A 846 -24.92 -26.77 -19.29
CA VAL A 846 -24.44 -27.79 -18.33
C VAL A 846 -23.61 -28.89 -19.01
N ASP A 847 -23.97 -29.30 -20.23
CA ASP A 847 -23.20 -30.27 -20.99
C ASP A 847 -21.81 -29.74 -21.37
N SER A 848 -21.75 -28.45 -21.77
CA SER A 848 -20.50 -27.75 -22.06
C SER A 848 -19.70 -27.41 -20.79
N LEU A 849 -20.39 -27.17 -19.68
CA LEU A 849 -19.81 -26.89 -18.38
C LEU A 849 -19.12 -28.12 -17.81
N LYS A 850 -19.63 -29.32 -18.06
CA LYS A 850 -19.14 -30.57 -17.47
C LYS A 850 -17.61 -30.70 -17.54
N GLU A 851 -17.01 -30.51 -18.72
CA GLU A 851 -15.56 -30.61 -18.88
C GLU A 851 -14.80 -29.49 -18.15
N SER A 852 -15.31 -28.26 -18.23
CA SER A 852 -14.71 -27.10 -17.57
C SER A 852 -14.77 -27.20 -16.03
N LEU A 853 -15.88 -27.73 -15.51
CA LEU A 853 -16.10 -27.99 -14.09
C LEU A 853 -15.24 -29.13 -13.57
N ILE A 854 -15.11 -30.23 -14.33
CA ILE A 854 -14.17 -31.32 -13.99
C ILE A 854 -12.75 -30.74 -13.88
N SER A 855 -12.32 -29.97 -14.89
CA SER A 855 -10.99 -29.35 -14.90
C SER A 855 -10.79 -28.38 -13.73
N TYR A 856 -11.79 -27.56 -13.41
CA TYR A 856 -11.75 -26.66 -12.27
C TYR A 856 -11.61 -27.43 -10.94
N ARG A 857 -12.48 -28.41 -10.68
CA ARG A 857 -12.44 -29.21 -9.44
C ARG A 857 -11.17 -30.03 -9.29
N LYS A 858 -10.66 -30.60 -10.38
CA LYS A 858 -9.37 -31.31 -10.36
C LYS A 858 -8.23 -30.40 -9.91
N ARG A 859 -8.16 -29.19 -10.47
CA ARG A 859 -7.15 -28.17 -10.07
C ARG A 859 -7.30 -27.77 -8.60
N MET A 860 -8.53 -27.55 -8.14
CA MET A 860 -8.79 -27.21 -6.73
C MET A 860 -8.41 -28.35 -5.77
N ALA A 861 -8.70 -29.61 -6.12
CA ALA A 861 -8.34 -30.76 -5.29
C ALA A 861 -6.82 -30.97 -5.21
N GLN A 862 -6.09 -30.79 -6.33
CA GLN A 862 -4.62 -30.80 -6.32
C GLN A 862 -4.05 -29.75 -5.37
N PHE A 863 -4.65 -28.57 -5.34
CA PHE A 863 -4.27 -27.51 -4.42
C PHE A 863 -4.49 -27.91 -2.95
N GLU A 864 -5.67 -28.41 -2.59
CA GLU A 864 -5.96 -28.83 -1.20
C GLU A 864 -4.95 -29.85 -0.67
N LYS A 865 -4.52 -30.78 -1.53
CA LYS A 865 -3.54 -31.79 -1.17
C LYS A 865 -2.14 -31.19 -0.98
N SER A 866 -1.70 -30.31 -1.88
CA SER A 866 -0.41 -29.60 -1.75
C SER A 866 -0.30 -28.79 -0.45
N VAL A 867 -1.41 -28.19 0.00
CA VAL A 867 -1.49 -27.43 1.26
C VAL A 867 -1.37 -28.35 2.48
N LYS A 868 -2.05 -29.51 2.47
CA LYS A 868 -1.98 -30.47 3.57
C LYS A 868 -0.60 -31.10 3.73
N GLU A 869 0.09 -31.35 2.61
CA GLU A 869 1.38 -32.02 2.58
C GLU A 869 2.56 -31.03 2.76
N GLY A 870 2.30 -29.72 2.79
CA GLY A 870 3.33 -28.69 2.91
C GLY A 870 4.26 -28.61 1.67
N GLU A 871 3.88 -29.28 0.58
CA GLU A 871 4.67 -29.39 -0.64
C GLU A 871 4.37 -28.21 -1.55
N ARG A 872 5.38 -27.34 -1.73
CA ARG A 872 5.29 -26.20 -2.65
C ARG A 872 5.55 -26.66 -4.08
N GLY A 873 4.45 -26.98 -4.76
CA GLY A 873 4.25 -26.87 -6.21
C GLY A 873 5.31 -27.54 -7.09
N GLU A 874 5.13 -28.83 -7.38
CA GLU A 874 5.20 -29.34 -8.76
C GLU A 874 4.71 -30.80 -8.95
N ASP A 875 4.53 -31.63 -7.90
CA ASP A 875 4.35 -33.09 -8.08
C ASP A 875 3.08 -33.75 -7.49
N VAL A 876 1.98 -33.01 -7.27
CA VAL A 876 0.75 -33.63 -6.72
C VAL A 876 -0.23 -34.04 -7.82
N LYS A 877 -0.28 -35.33 -8.14
CA LYS A 877 -1.34 -35.93 -8.99
C LYS A 877 -2.49 -36.46 -8.13
N LEU A 878 -3.72 -36.28 -8.64
CA LEU A 878 -4.92 -36.88 -8.05
C LEU A 878 -4.86 -38.39 -8.19
N THR A 879 -5.40 -39.09 -7.20
CA THR A 879 -5.62 -40.53 -7.28
C THR A 879 -6.79 -40.82 -8.23
N THR A 880 -6.79 -42.01 -8.84
CA THR A 880 -7.87 -42.45 -9.73
C THR A 880 -9.24 -42.45 -9.03
N GLU A 881 -9.27 -42.71 -7.72
CA GLU A 881 -10.49 -42.68 -6.91
C GLU A 881 -11.04 -41.25 -6.72
N GLU A 882 -10.16 -40.27 -6.45
CA GLU A 882 -10.55 -38.85 -6.35
C GLU A 882 -11.09 -38.32 -7.68
N GLU A 883 -10.45 -38.69 -8.79
CA GLU A 883 -10.93 -38.32 -10.13
C GLU A 883 -12.30 -38.91 -10.44
N ALA A 884 -12.53 -40.18 -10.07
CA ALA A 884 -13.82 -40.83 -10.23
C ALA A 884 -14.89 -40.15 -9.37
N ALA A 885 -14.57 -39.81 -8.11
CA ALA A 885 -15.50 -39.14 -7.20
C ALA A 885 -15.93 -37.75 -7.70
N ILE A 886 -14.99 -36.92 -8.19
CA ILE A 886 -15.30 -35.61 -8.79
C ILE A 886 -16.22 -35.78 -10.00
N THR A 887 -15.92 -36.77 -10.86
CA THR A 887 -16.69 -37.02 -12.08
C THR A 887 -18.10 -37.50 -11.77
N ASP A 888 -18.25 -38.39 -10.80
CA ASP A 888 -19.55 -38.90 -10.38
C ASP A 888 -20.42 -37.81 -9.75
N GLU A 889 -19.86 -36.99 -8.87
CA GLU A 889 -20.58 -35.87 -8.26
C GLU A 889 -21.10 -34.89 -9.32
N LEU A 890 -20.26 -34.56 -10.30
CA LEU A 890 -20.66 -33.68 -11.41
C LEU A 890 -21.76 -34.31 -12.27
N ASN A 891 -21.67 -35.62 -12.57
CA ASN A 891 -22.74 -36.33 -13.28
C ASN A 891 -24.07 -36.22 -12.54
N GLN A 892 -24.07 -36.43 -11.22
CA GLN A 892 -25.28 -36.30 -10.40
C GLN A 892 -25.84 -34.89 -10.43
N THR A 893 -24.99 -33.86 -10.33
CA THR A 893 -25.41 -32.46 -10.44
C THR A 893 -26.04 -32.15 -11.81
N VAL A 894 -25.43 -32.63 -12.90
CA VAL A 894 -25.97 -32.49 -14.26
C VAL A 894 -27.34 -33.15 -14.39
N GLU A 895 -27.49 -34.38 -13.91
CA GLU A 895 -28.76 -35.10 -13.96
C GLU A 895 -29.86 -34.41 -13.13
N ARG A 896 -29.53 -33.84 -11.96
CA ARG A 896 -30.47 -33.03 -11.17
C ARG A 896 -30.93 -31.79 -11.93
N ILE A 897 -30.01 -31.09 -12.61
CA ILE A 897 -30.34 -29.91 -13.43
C ILE A 897 -31.19 -30.31 -14.65
N ARG A 898 -30.90 -31.46 -15.29
CA ARG A 898 -31.71 -32.00 -16.40
C ARG A 898 -33.11 -32.41 -15.96
N ALA A 899 -33.23 -33.05 -14.80
CA ALA A 899 -34.50 -33.50 -14.22
C ALA A 899 -35.45 -32.34 -13.91
N ALA A 900 -34.92 -31.14 -13.58
CA ALA A 900 -35.72 -29.93 -13.42
C ALA A 900 -36.44 -29.50 -14.73
N GLY A 901 -35.97 -29.97 -15.89
CA GLY A 901 -36.65 -29.81 -17.18
C GLY A 901 -36.68 -28.38 -17.74
N ARG A 902 -37.30 -28.20 -18.93
CA ARG A 902 -37.55 -26.88 -19.56
C ARG A 902 -38.74 -26.13 -18.92
N LYS A 903 -38.99 -26.30 -17.62
CA LYS A 903 -40.03 -25.54 -16.93
C LYS A 903 -39.62 -24.07 -16.77
N GLU A 904 -40.58 -23.23 -16.41
CA GLU A 904 -40.44 -21.78 -16.27
C GLU A 904 -39.08 -21.42 -15.65
N GLY A 905 -38.37 -20.46 -16.23
CA GLY A 905 -36.97 -20.14 -15.87
C GLY A 905 -36.74 -19.86 -14.38
N GLN A 906 -37.81 -19.63 -13.61
CA GLN A 906 -37.83 -19.52 -12.16
C GLN A 906 -37.43 -20.81 -11.41
N GLU A 907 -37.93 -21.98 -11.80
CA GLU A 907 -37.56 -23.24 -11.13
C GLU A 907 -36.10 -23.62 -11.43
N LEU A 908 -35.64 -23.35 -12.67
CA LEU A 908 -34.29 -23.70 -13.10
C LEU A 908 -33.19 -22.91 -12.38
N TRP A 909 -33.37 -21.59 -12.17
CA TRP A 909 -32.34 -20.81 -11.48
C TRP A 909 -32.21 -21.19 -10.00
N GLU A 910 -33.30 -21.60 -9.34
CA GLU A 910 -33.24 -22.08 -7.95
C GLU A 910 -32.43 -23.37 -7.83
N VAL A 911 -32.61 -24.28 -8.80
CA VAL A 911 -31.78 -25.50 -8.89
C VAL A 911 -30.32 -25.12 -9.14
N ILE A 912 -30.03 -24.26 -10.12
CA ILE A 912 -28.66 -23.81 -10.41
C ILE A 912 -28.01 -23.15 -9.19
N LYS A 913 -28.73 -22.24 -8.50
CA LYS A 913 -28.26 -21.52 -7.30
C LYS A 913 -27.92 -22.47 -6.15
N LYS A 914 -28.68 -23.55 -6.00
CA LYS A 914 -28.52 -24.51 -4.89
C LYS A 914 -27.45 -25.55 -5.19
N GLU A 915 -27.34 -25.98 -6.43
CA GLU A 915 -26.51 -27.12 -6.84
C GLU A 915 -25.09 -26.72 -7.24
N LEU A 916 -24.89 -25.49 -7.75
CA LEU A 916 -23.58 -25.01 -8.20
C LEU A 916 -22.90 -24.13 -7.15
N THR A 917 -21.58 -24.29 -7.03
CA THR A 917 -20.74 -23.39 -6.22
C THR A 917 -20.52 -22.06 -6.92
N PHE A 918 -20.01 -21.05 -6.19
CA PHE A 918 -19.67 -19.75 -6.77
C PHE A 918 -18.69 -19.86 -7.94
N GLY A 919 -17.64 -20.67 -7.82
CA GLY A 919 -16.67 -20.87 -8.91
C GLY A 919 -17.29 -21.51 -10.14
N GLU A 920 -18.19 -22.46 -9.95
CA GLU A 920 -18.92 -23.14 -11.02
C GLU A 920 -19.90 -22.18 -11.73
N LEU A 921 -20.56 -21.30 -10.98
CA LEU A 921 -21.39 -20.23 -11.52
C LEU A 921 -20.57 -19.20 -12.32
N SER A 922 -19.37 -18.85 -11.86
CA SER A 922 -18.46 -17.98 -12.61
C SER A 922 -18.08 -18.57 -13.96
N VAL A 923 -17.75 -19.87 -14.02
CA VAL A 923 -17.50 -20.58 -15.29
C VAL A 923 -18.78 -20.61 -16.13
N GLY A 924 -19.93 -20.89 -15.53
CA GLY A 924 -21.25 -20.80 -16.18
C GLY A 924 -21.49 -19.47 -16.87
N LEU A 925 -21.21 -18.37 -16.17
CA LEU A 925 -21.37 -17.01 -16.69
C LEU A 925 -20.44 -16.73 -17.87
N GLN A 926 -19.19 -17.21 -17.82
CA GLN A 926 -18.23 -17.08 -18.93
C GLN A 926 -18.72 -17.78 -20.18
N ILE A 927 -19.23 -19.02 -20.06
CA ILE A 927 -19.76 -19.76 -21.19
C ILE A 927 -21.04 -19.09 -21.74
N VAL A 928 -21.88 -18.51 -20.88
CA VAL A 928 -23.05 -17.71 -21.32
C VAL A 928 -22.60 -16.53 -22.19
N ASN A 929 -21.56 -15.80 -21.77
CA ASN A 929 -21.02 -14.68 -22.54
C ASN A 929 -20.47 -15.13 -23.91
N GLU A 930 -19.80 -16.28 -23.99
CA GLU A 930 -19.24 -16.81 -25.25
C GLU A 930 -20.31 -17.34 -26.22
N ASN A 931 -21.38 -17.94 -25.68
CA ASN A 931 -22.47 -18.51 -26.50
C ASN A 931 -23.49 -17.48 -26.97
N LYS A 932 -23.44 -16.25 -26.45
CA LYS A 932 -24.33 -15.17 -26.86
C LYS A 932 -23.86 -14.55 -28.18
N ASP A 933 -24.84 -14.11 -28.97
CA ASP A 933 -24.58 -13.30 -30.15
C ASP A 933 -23.80 -12.05 -29.72
N LYS A 934 -22.74 -11.70 -30.46
CA LYS A 934 -21.88 -10.55 -30.17
C LYS A 934 -22.67 -9.22 -30.14
N ASP A 935 -23.87 -9.24 -30.70
CA ASP A 935 -24.82 -8.12 -30.69
C ASP A 935 -25.39 -7.80 -29.29
N VAL A 936 -25.45 -8.77 -28.36
CA VAL A 936 -25.95 -8.53 -26.99
C VAL A 936 -24.80 -8.51 -25.99
N LYS A 937 -24.57 -7.34 -25.38
CA LYS A 937 -23.49 -7.16 -24.41
C LYS A 937 -23.81 -7.85 -23.07
N LEU A 938 -22.81 -8.46 -22.44
CA LEU A 938 -22.95 -9.16 -21.16
C LEU A 938 -23.48 -8.24 -20.06
N TYR A 939 -22.98 -7.00 -19.98
CA TYR A 939 -23.46 -6.03 -19.00
C TYR A 939 -24.96 -5.77 -19.16
N GLN A 940 -25.49 -5.80 -20.39
CA GLN A 940 -26.94 -5.64 -20.64
C GLN A 940 -27.71 -6.82 -20.08
N LEU A 941 -27.24 -8.07 -20.31
CA LEU A 941 -27.85 -9.28 -19.74
C LEU A 941 -27.87 -9.23 -18.22
N LEU A 942 -26.76 -8.83 -17.60
CA LEU A 942 -26.65 -8.71 -16.16
C LEU A 942 -27.58 -7.62 -15.62
N ARG A 943 -27.70 -6.46 -16.29
CA ARG A 943 -28.67 -5.40 -15.95
C ARG A 943 -30.12 -5.86 -16.07
N GLU A 944 -30.44 -6.75 -16.99
CA GLU A 944 -31.78 -7.35 -17.08
C GLU A 944 -32.08 -8.26 -15.88
N GLN A 945 -31.08 -9.00 -15.39
CA GLN A 945 -31.23 -9.86 -14.21
C GLN A 945 -31.14 -9.10 -12.88
N LEU A 946 -30.44 -7.97 -12.91
CA LEU A 946 -30.22 -7.05 -11.81
C LEU A 946 -30.84 -5.69 -12.18
N PRO A 947 -32.18 -5.57 -12.16
CA PRO A 947 -32.88 -4.40 -12.69
C PRO A 947 -32.58 -3.16 -11.85
N ILE A 948 -31.44 -2.50 -12.06
CA ILE A 948 -31.01 -1.37 -11.24
C ILE A 948 -31.49 -0.02 -11.80
N TYR A 949 -31.58 0.11 -13.13
CA TYR A 949 -32.03 1.35 -13.78
C TYR A 949 -33.50 1.34 -14.18
N GLY A 950 -34.26 0.32 -13.74
CA GLY A 950 -35.66 0.16 -14.15
C GLY A 950 -35.81 0.07 -15.67
N ILE A 951 -34.91 -0.66 -16.34
CA ILE A 951 -35.06 -0.99 -17.77
C ILE A 951 -36.27 -1.90 -17.87
N ASP A 952 -37.44 -1.28 -17.90
CA ASP A 952 -38.70 -1.96 -18.14
C ASP A 952 -38.57 -2.62 -19.52
N LYS A 953 -39.02 -3.87 -19.61
CA LYS A 953 -39.26 -4.51 -20.90
C LYS A 953 -40.36 -3.68 -21.55
N ASP A 954 -39.99 -2.63 -22.27
CA ASP A 954 -40.98 -1.90 -23.05
C ASP A 954 -41.69 -2.91 -23.94
N LYS A 955 -43.01 -2.89 -23.79
CA LYS A 955 -43.97 -3.52 -24.69
C LYS A 955 -43.70 -2.95 -26.09
N GLY A 956 -42.79 -3.56 -26.84
CA GLY A 956 -42.38 -3.05 -28.14
C GLY A 956 -41.43 -4.00 -28.85
N GLU A 957 -42.01 -4.83 -29.71
CA GLU A 957 -41.33 -5.69 -30.67
C GLU A 957 -40.53 -6.87 -30.10
N ARG A 958 -41.27 -7.96 -29.86
CA ARG A 958 -40.85 -9.24 -30.46
C ARG A 958 -40.59 -8.95 -31.94
N ARG A 959 -39.35 -8.62 -32.32
CA ARG A 959 -38.88 -8.87 -33.67
C ARG A 959 -39.00 -10.38 -33.84
N LYS A 960 -40.13 -10.79 -34.44
CA LYS A 960 -40.23 -12.04 -35.15
C LYS A 960 -39.08 -12.01 -36.14
N VAL A 961 -37.95 -12.61 -35.78
CA VAL A 961 -37.05 -13.17 -36.77
C VAL A 961 -37.89 -14.25 -37.47
N LYS A 962 -38.55 -13.85 -38.56
CA LYS A 962 -39.28 -14.76 -39.42
C LYS A 962 -38.28 -15.78 -39.93
N GLY A 963 -38.47 -17.02 -39.48
CA GLY A 963 -37.91 -18.20 -40.13
C GLY A 963 -36.58 -18.67 -39.56
N LYS A 964 -36.64 -19.48 -38.50
CA LYS A 964 -36.36 -20.93 -38.62
C LYS A 964 -36.73 -21.64 -37.32
N ARG A 965 -37.50 -22.71 -37.50
CA ARG A 965 -38.05 -23.61 -36.47
C ARG A 965 -36.96 -24.14 -35.56
N ILE A 966 -37.13 -24.06 -34.23
CA ILE A 966 -36.57 -25.06 -33.31
C ILE A 966 -37.63 -25.38 -32.23
N PHE A 967 -37.83 -26.68 -32.05
CA PHE A 967 -38.89 -27.36 -31.32
C PHE A 967 -38.90 -27.09 -29.79
N THR A 968 -40.06 -26.70 -29.30
CA THR A 968 -40.51 -26.76 -27.90
C THR A 968 -40.81 -28.23 -27.53
N VAL A 969 -40.49 -28.64 -26.30
CA VAL A 969 -41.26 -29.67 -25.58
C VAL A 969 -42.27 -28.90 -24.76
#